data_AF-A0A6N7RL15-F1
#
_entry.id   AF-A0A6N7RL15-F1
#
_cell.length_a   1.000
_cell.length_b   1.000
_cell.length_c   1.000
_cell.angle_alpha   90.00
_cell.angle_beta   90.00
_cell.angle_gamma   90.00
#
_symmetry.space_group_name_H-M   'P 1'
#
loop_
_entity.id
_entity.type
_entity.pdbx_description
1 polymer ?
#
loop_
_entity_poly.entity_id
_entity_poly.type
_entity_poly.pdbx_seq_one_letter_code
_entity_poly.pdbx_strand_id
1 'polypeptide(L)'
;MQNMSGSQLRESFAFSRRNAALVCAVLVALACALVALAPDQAHAKSYTMPKVDIQAQVETDGALQVTEQRTFDFDGDFTAVWWTFNNLPSGASIKVNGVRMANVDGDGTVVGDWTTLPSESFVLSWRDSGGPGNDSYSFDAPMNSVYVFFNASDDRRIIELDYTVENGAQAFQDVGEVYWQYIGSQWAEDSDNVTMTLALPVPQGAEVVPGENVRAWGHGPLDGKVTVNADGTVTYTVPHVAAGQYAEARVVFPVEWLTNLSAESAALHQGQNRLDEVLKEEQSWADEANRNRMLSLAFVIGCGVICVLLIAWALRAYFKYGREYKPSFTGEYWRDVPDPSVHPAAIGRLWRWDRESQDDFTATLMHLAHIGAIRIDSGSYEEPGVFGRTKTVDDYYLTRLPAADNVTDPIDQQTLGLLFGRFANGADSLWFGTIKKYGEDNPQEFVDAMRGWQGALSAATNREDFFEAKGKRYQGYLITLAVVVAVAGVAIWLLMSNFIPLIFMIPTAIALGVIGNYMPRRSVKGNELTAKSKALRNWLTDFSSLDERPPTDVKVWGEFMVYAYLFGVADQAIKQLQTTMPQLFEYDGSMGMTYMPWWFWYTGGHTAAGAAMPSVGDMLHTSMANTMSTAQAAISGASGDFSSGGGFGGGFSGGGGGGFGGGGGAR
;
A
#
# COMPACT_ATOMS: atom_id res chain seq x y z
N MET A 1 -8.16 -15.42 -41.54
CA MET A 1 -8.01 -14.56 -40.35
C MET A 1 -7.93 -13.13 -40.86
N GLN A 2 -8.79 -12.22 -40.39
CA GLN A 2 -8.94 -10.89 -40.99
C GLN A 2 -7.79 -9.95 -40.59
N ASN A 3 -7.28 -9.19 -41.56
CA ASN A 3 -6.28 -8.15 -41.32
C ASN A 3 -6.94 -6.94 -40.65
N MET A 4 -6.61 -6.69 -39.38
CA MET A 4 -6.99 -5.45 -38.70
C MET A 4 -6.10 -4.28 -39.17
N SER A 5 -6.70 -3.12 -39.41
CA SER A 5 -5.98 -1.94 -39.89
C SER A 5 -5.23 -1.21 -38.75
N GLY A 6 -4.27 -0.36 -39.12
CA GLY A 6 -3.42 0.36 -38.16
C GLY A 6 -4.16 1.29 -37.19
N SER A 7 -5.40 1.70 -37.49
CA SER A 7 -6.25 2.47 -36.56
C SER A 7 -6.75 1.60 -35.40
N GLN A 8 -7.20 0.38 -35.68
CA GLN A 8 -7.67 -0.55 -34.64
C GLN A 8 -6.54 -0.99 -33.69
N LEU A 9 -5.30 -1.07 -34.19
CA LEU A 9 -4.12 -1.25 -33.35
C LEU A 9 -3.89 -0.06 -32.42
N ARG A 10 -3.99 1.19 -32.91
CA ARG A 10 -3.84 2.40 -32.08
C ARG A 10 -4.90 2.49 -30.98
N GLU A 11 -6.16 2.20 -31.30
CA GLU A 11 -7.22 2.13 -30.28
C GLU A 11 -6.92 1.05 -29.23
N SER A 12 -6.54 -0.16 -29.65
CA SER A 12 -6.13 -1.24 -28.74
C SER A 12 -4.97 -0.84 -27.80
N PHE A 13 -3.95 -0.15 -28.31
CA PHE A 13 -2.79 0.28 -27.51
C PHE A 13 -3.11 1.41 -26.51
N ALA A 14 -3.92 2.40 -26.91
CA ALA A 14 -4.36 3.46 -26.01
C ALA A 14 -5.34 2.95 -24.94
N PHE A 15 -6.29 2.10 -25.34
CA PHE A 15 -7.28 1.46 -24.48
C PHE A 15 -6.60 0.55 -23.43
N SER A 16 -5.58 -0.22 -23.82
CA SER A 16 -4.83 -1.06 -22.89
C SER A 16 -4.08 -0.28 -21.80
N ARG A 17 -3.38 0.82 -22.16
CA ARG A 17 -2.69 1.66 -21.16
C ARG A 17 -3.67 2.38 -20.23
N ARG A 18 -4.75 2.95 -20.79
CA ARG A 18 -5.76 3.65 -19.99
C ARG A 18 -6.48 2.72 -19.03
N ASN A 19 -6.82 1.50 -19.47
CA ASN A 19 -7.49 0.51 -18.62
C ASN A 19 -6.56 -0.10 -17.57
N ALA A 20 -5.28 -0.34 -17.86
CA ALA A 20 -4.32 -0.79 -16.85
C ALA A 20 -4.11 0.29 -15.77
N ALA A 21 -3.98 1.56 -16.17
CA ALA A 21 -3.89 2.68 -15.23
C ALA A 21 -5.19 2.86 -14.41
N LEU A 22 -6.37 2.75 -15.04
CA LEU A 22 -7.66 2.78 -14.36
C LEU A 22 -7.83 1.63 -13.36
N VAL A 23 -7.46 0.40 -13.72
CA VAL A 23 -7.55 -0.76 -12.82
C VAL A 23 -6.58 -0.59 -11.65
N CYS A 24 -5.33 -0.16 -11.88
CA CYS A 24 -4.41 0.14 -10.78
C CYS A 24 -4.91 1.29 -9.90
N ALA A 25 -5.47 2.35 -10.48
CA ALA A 25 -6.03 3.48 -9.73
C ALA A 25 -7.27 3.07 -8.92
N VAL A 26 -8.16 2.24 -9.47
CA VAL A 26 -9.33 1.70 -8.75
C VAL A 26 -8.90 0.76 -7.63
N LEU A 27 -7.91 -0.10 -7.85
CA LEU A 27 -7.40 -1.03 -6.83
C LEU A 27 -6.64 -0.31 -5.72
N VAL A 28 -5.84 0.71 -6.04
CA VAL A 28 -5.18 1.58 -5.04
C VAL A 28 -6.21 2.44 -4.31
N ALA A 29 -7.22 2.98 -5.00
CA ALA A 29 -8.33 3.68 -4.36
C ALA A 29 -9.13 2.76 -3.42
N LEU A 30 -9.36 1.49 -3.79
CA LEU A 30 -9.96 0.50 -2.88
C LEU A 30 -9.08 0.24 -1.65
N ALA A 31 -7.77 0.07 -1.83
CA ALA A 31 -6.85 -0.17 -0.73
C ALA A 31 -6.73 1.06 0.20
N CYS A 32 -6.66 2.27 -0.35
CA CYS A 32 -6.67 3.51 0.42
C CYS A 32 -8.02 3.75 1.11
N ALA A 33 -9.15 3.40 0.47
CA ALA A 33 -10.46 3.44 1.10
C ALA A 33 -10.55 2.45 2.27
N LEU A 34 -10.02 1.23 2.13
CA LEU A 34 -9.96 0.24 3.20
C LEU A 34 -9.09 0.69 4.38
N VAL A 35 -7.98 1.39 4.14
CA VAL A 35 -7.13 1.95 5.21
C VAL A 35 -7.77 3.18 5.87
N ALA A 36 -8.46 4.04 5.09
CA ALA A 36 -9.22 5.18 5.60
C ALA A 36 -10.53 4.79 6.32
N LEU A 37 -10.89 3.51 6.31
CA LEU A 37 -11.98 2.92 7.10
C LEU A 37 -11.50 2.34 8.44
N ALA A 38 -10.21 2.46 8.77
CA ALA A 38 -9.74 2.21 10.14
C ALA A 38 -10.30 3.29 11.08
N PRO A 39 -10.94 2.93 12.21
CA PRO A 39 -11.55 3.90 13.11
C PRO A 39 -10.49 4.71 13.87
N ASP A 40 -10.62 6.04 13.85
CA ASP A 40 -9.96 6.93 14.80
C ASP A 40 -10.54 6.75 16.22
N GLN A 41 -9.69 6.85 17.25
CA GLN A 41 -10.15 6.83 18.64
C GLN A 41 -10.83 8.15 19.01
N ALA A 42 -12.07 8.07 19.50
CA ALA A 42 -12.79 9.21 20.04
C ALA A 42 -12.57 9.32 21.56
N HIS A 43 -12.21 10.50 22.04
CA HIS A 43 -12.03 10.79 23.47
C HIS A 43 -13.38 10.89 24.20
N ALA A 44 -14.03 9.74 24.42
CA ALA A 44 -15.05 9.57 25.45
C ALA A 44 -14.39 9.12 26.76
N LYS A 45 -15.09 9.29 27.90
CA LYS A 45 -14.69 8.64 29.15
C LYS A 45 -14.66 7.13 28.95
N SER A 46 -13.69 6.45 29.54
CA SER A 46 -13.43 5.02 29.32
C SER A 46 -13.04 4.33 30.62
N TYR A 47 -13.06 3.01 30.63
CA TYR A 47 -12.52 2.25 31.75
C TYR A 47 -11.95 0.91 31.27
N THR A 48 -11.07 0.31 32.06
CA THR A 48 -10.57 -1.05 31.80
C THR A 48 -10.75 -1.93 33.02
N MET A 49 -10.73 -3.25 32.84
CA MET A 49 -10.70 -4.22 33.93
C MET A 49 -9.34 -4.96 33.96
N PRO A 50 -8.25 -4.34 34.45
CA PRO A 50 -6.89 -4.89 34.35
C PRO A 50 -6.67 -6.19 35.14
N LYS A 51 -7.59 -6.56 36.04
CA LYS A 51 -7.55 -7.81 36.80
C LYS A 51 -8.96 -8.26 37.20
N VAL A 52 -9.25 -9.54 36.98
CA VAL A 52 -10.45 -10.23 37.46
C VAL A 52 -10.06 -11.52 38.17
N ASP A 53 -10.44 -11.69 39.43
CA ASP A 53 -10.22 -12.90 40.23
C ASP A 53 -11.55 -13.39 40.81
N ILE A 54 -11.88 -14.65 40.54
CA ILE A 54 -13.18 -15.24 40.87
C ILE A 54 -12.94 -16.54 41.64
N GLN A 55 -13.45 -16.59 42.87
CA GLN A 55 -13.38 -17.77 43.72
C GLN A 55 -14.80 -18.31 43.88
N ALA A 56 -15.02 -19.56 43.50
CA ALA A 56 -16.33 -20.18 43.51
C ALA A 56 -16.30 -21.55 44.21
N GLN A 57 -17.34 -21.86 44.98
CA GLN A 57 -17.51 -23.12 45.70
C GLN A 57 -18.88 -23.71 45.35
N VAL A 58 -18.89 -24.93 44.84
CA VAL A 58 -20.12 -25.74 44.75
C VAL A 58 -20.36 -26.35 46.12
N GLU A 59 -21.54 -26.12 46.66
CA GLU A 59 -22.00 -26.66 47.93
C GLU A 59 -22.69 -28.02 47.77
N THR A 60 -22.74 -28.77 48.86
CA THR A 60 -23.39 -30.09 48.90
C THR A 60 -24.91 -30.06 48.61
N ASP A 61 -25.55 -28.89 48.68
CA ASP A 61 -26.96 -28.68 48.35
C ASP A 61 -27.20 -28.22 46.90
N GLY A 62 -26.14 -28.10 46.09
CA GLY A 62 -26.19 -27.64 44.70
C GLY A 62 -26.12 -26.11 44.53
N ALA A 63 -26.00 -25.32 45.60
CA ALA A 63 -25.71 -23.90 45.48
C ALA A 63 -24.27 -23.66 44.99
N LEU A 64 -24.08 -22.61 44.19
CA LEU A 64 -22.76 -22.10 43.81
C LEU A 64 -22.53 -20.78 44.54
N GLN A 65 -21.67 -20.78 45.57
CA GLN A 65 -21.19 -19.55 46.21
C GLN A 65 -20.07 -18.96 45.36
N VAL A 66 -20.08 -17.64 45.14
CA VAL A 66 -19.10 -16.94 44.31
C VAL A 66 -18.68 -15.64 45.00
N THR A 67 -17.37 -15.46 45.13
CA THR A 67 -16.73 -14.19 45.45
C THR A 67 -15.96 -13.71 44.23
N GLU A 68 -16.41 -12.60 43.66
CA GLU A 68 -15.90 -12.06 42.40
C GLU A 68 -15.26 -10.69 42.66
N GLN A 69 -13.93 -10.60 42.48
CA GLN A 69 -13.17 -9.36 42.59
C GLN A 69 -12.80 -8.83 41.20
N ARG A 70 -13.23 -7.61 40.89
CA ARG A 70 -12.79 -6.89 39.68
C ARG A 70 -12.10 -5.59 40.06
N THR A 71 -10.90 -5.39 39.54
CA THR A 71 -10.26 -4.08 39.50
C THR A 71 -10.78 -3.33 38.28
N PHE A 72 -11.22 -2.09 38.49
CA PHE A 72 -11.61 -1.13 37.47
C PHE A 72 -10.63 0.04 37.48
N ASP A 73 -10.18 0.47 36.31
CA ASP A 73 -9.35 1.67 36.10
C ASP A 73 -10.18 2.68 35.28
N PHE A 74 -10.60 3.79 35.88
CA PHE A 74 -11.53 4.74 35.29
C PHE A 74 -10.80 5.98 34.74
N ASP A 75 -11.08 6.37 33.49
CA ASP A 75 -10.68 7.64 32.87
C ASP A 75 -11.95 8.48 32.63
N GLY A 76 -12.12 9.52 33.45
CA GLY A 76 -13.33 10.34 33.56
C GLY A 76 -14.25 9.98 34.75
N ASP A 77 -15.40 10.65 34.82
CA ASP A 77 -16.35 10.53 35.95
C ASP A 77 -17.27 9.30 35.82
N PHE A 78 -17.33 8.44 36.84
CA PHE A 78 -18.21 7.27 36.91
C PHE A 78 -18.99 7.22 38.24
N THR A 79 -20.22 6.72 38.15
CA THR A 79 -21.24 6.74 39.21
C THR A 79 -21.80 5.37 39.56
N ALA A 80 -21.70 4.40 38.64
CA ALA A 80 -22.03 3.02 38.92
C ALA A 80 -21.26 2.03 38.05
N VAL A 81 -21.08 0.81 38.56
CA VAL A 81 -20.89 -0.39 37.74
C VAL A 81 -22.05 -1.35 37.95
N TRP A 82 -22.25 -2.30 37.03
CA TRP A 82 -23.23 -3.35 37.21
C TRP A 82 -22.79 -4.69 36.62
N TRP A 83 -23.39 -5.75 37.14
CA TRP A 83 -23.36 -7.12 36.63
C TRP A 83 -24.77 -7.51 36.22
N THR A 84 -24.93 -8.33 35.18
CA THR A 84 -26.20 -8.92 34.74
C THR A 84 -26.02 -10.42 34.56
N PHE A 85 -26.89 -11.22 35.19
CA PHE A 85 -26.83 -12.68 35.11
C PHE A 85 -27.91 -13.23 34.17
N ASN A 86 -27.52 -13.61 32.94
CA ASN A 86 -28.44 -14.22 31.98
C ASN A 86 -28.39 -15.76 32.01
N ASN A 87 -29.33 -16.40 31.31
CA ASN A 87 -29.33 -17.85 31.04
C ASN A 87 -29.23 -18.74 32.29
N LEU A 88 -29.69 -18.29 33.46
CA LEU A 88 -29.65 -19.04 34.71
C LEU A 88 -30.17 -20.48 34.54
N PRO A 89 -29.57 -21.48 35.24
CA PRO A 89 -30.02 -22.87 35.14
C PRO A 89 -31.48 -23.07 35.54
N SER A 90 -32.03 -24.24 35.20
CA SER A 90 -33.42 -24.57 35.55
C SER A 90 -33.61 -24.53 37.06
N GLY A 91 -34.60 -23.75 37.52
CA GLY A 91 -34.91 -23.56 38.93
C GLY A 91 -33.86 -22.77 39.73
N ALA A 92 -32.92 -22.07 39.07
CA ALA A 92 -31.88 -21.29 39.75
C ALA A 92 -32.28 -19.82 39.99
N SER A 93 -31.73 -19.24 41.06
CA SER A 93 -31.93 -17.84 41.47
C SER A 93 -30.61 -17.22 41.94
N ILE A 94 -30.48 -15.89 41.76
CA ILE A 94 -29.36 -15.12 42.29
C ILE A 94 -29.75 -14.50 43.63
N LYS A 95 -28.90 -14.71 44.63
CA LYS A 95 -28.94 -14.05 45.93
C LYS A 95 -27.63 -13.31 46.16
N VAL A 96 -27.69 -11.99 46.33
CA VAL A 96 -26.52 -11.19 46.71
C VAL A 96 -26.32 -11.29 48.22
N ASN A 97 -25.13 -11.68 48.65
CA ASN A 97 -24.76 -11.78 50.07
C ASN A 97 -24.13 -10.48 50.58
N GLY A 98 -23.34 -9.81 49.73
CA GLY A 98 -22.76 -8.51 50.04
C GLY A 98 -21.95 -7.91 48.89
N VAL A 99 -21.64 -6.62 49.03
CA VAL A 99 -20.71 -5.91 48.16
C VAL A 99 -19.75 -5.10 49.04
N ARG A 100 -18.46 -5.10 48.69
CA ARG A 100 -17.48 -4.18 49.28
C ARG A 100 -16.54 -3.64 48.22
N MET A 101 -15.97 -2.46 48.47
CA MET A 101 -15.00 -1.84 47.58
C MET A 101 -13.82 -1.24 48.34
N ALA A 102 -12.69 -1.08 47.65
CA ALA A 102 -11.52 -0.36 48.13
C ALA A 102 -10.79 0.30 46.96
N ASN A 103 -9.96 1.31 47.25
CA ASN A 103 -9.06 1.89 46.27
C ASN A 103 -7.83 0.99 46.09
N VAL A 104 -7.21 1.03 44.91
CA VAL A 104 -5.98 0.27 44.61
C VAL A 104 -4.92 1.16 43.97
N ASP A 105 -3.65 0.77 44.13
CA ASP A 105 -2.52 1.48 43.53
C ASP A 105 -2.22 1.03 42.07
N GLY A 106 -1.12 1.57 41.53
CA GLY A 106 -0.63 1.26 40.18
C GLY A 106 -0.31 -0.22 39.95
N ASP A 107 0.04 -0.96 41.02
CA ASP A 107 0.36 -2.40 40.99
C ASP A 107 -0.89 -3.27 41.30
N GLY A 108 -2.04 -2.64 41.56
CA GLY A 108 -3.30 -3.32 41.89
C GLY A 108 -3.40 -3.77 43.35
N THR A 109 -2.56 -3.23 44.24
CA THR A 109 -2.59 -3.51 45.68
C THR A 109 -3.63 -2.62 46.36
N VAL A 110 -4.40 -3.17 47.31
CA VAL A 110 -5.41 -2.40 48.08
C VAL A 110 -4.74 -1.32 48.93
N VAL A 111 -5.23 -0.09 48.79
CA VAL A 111 -4.79 1.08 49.55
C VAL A 111 -5.89 1.53 50.50
N GLY A 112 -5.64 1.40 51.80
CA GLY A 112 -6.62 1.71 52.85
C GLY A 112 -7.50 0.51 53.22
N ASP A 113 -8.64 0.79 53.85
CA ASP A 113 -9.56 -0.22 54.35
C ASP A 113 -10.68 -0.53 53.36
N TRP A 114 -11.15 -1.78 53.37
CA TRP A 114 -12.35 -2.19 52.63
C TRP A 114 -13.62 -1.54 53.20
N THR A 115 -14.43 -0.94 52.34
CA THR A 115 -15.73 -0.36 52.67
C THR A 115 -16.83 -1.33 52.26
N THR A 116 -17.56 -1.89 53.23
CA THR A 116 -18.77 -2.69 52.96
C THR A 116 -19.93 -1.76 52.63
N LEU A 117 -20.62 -2.03 51.52
CA LEU A 117 -21.68 -1.19 51.01
C LEU A 117 -23.05 -1.62 51.59
N PRO A 118 -23.93 -0.68 51.98
CA PRO A 118 -25.31 -1.01 52.34
C PRO A 118 -26.12 -1.42 51.10
N SER A 119 -27.10 -2.31 51.30
CA SER A 119 -28.08 -2.67 50.28
C SER A 119 -29.24 -1.67 50.29
N GLU A 120 -29.58 -1.13 49.12
CA GLU A 120 -30.75 -0.28 48.90
C GLU A 120 -31.80 -0.99 48.02
N SER A 121 -33.07 -0.60 48.16
CA SER A 121 -34.16 -1.14 47.32
C SER A 121 -34.08 -0.58 45.90
N PHE A 122 -34.12 -1.44 44.88
CA PHE A 122 -33.91 -1.01 43.49
C PHE A 122 -35.03 -0.10 42.97
N VAL A 123 -34.65 1.02 42.35
CA VAL A 123 -35.56 1.94 41.67
C VAL A 123 -35.32 1.88 40.17
N LEU A 124 -36.38 1.61 39.40
CA LEU A 124 -36.33 1.38 37.93
C LEU A 124 -35.52 2.43 37.14
N SER A 125 -35.54 3.71 37.54
CA SER A 125 -34.78 4.77 36.86
C SER A 125 -33.26 4.61 36.97
N TRP A 126 -32.77 3.92 38.00
CA TRP A 126 -31.34 3.66 38.21
C TRP A 126 -30.77 2.61 37.26
N ARG A 127 -31.61 1.94 36.45
CA ARG A 127 -31.12 1.12 35.34
C ARG A 127 -30.34 1.97 34.33
N ASP A 128 -30.85 3.16 34.04
CA ASP A 128 -30.32 4.05 33.01
C ASP A 128 -29.58 5.28 33.59
N SER A 129 -30.05 5.85 34.72
CA SER A 129 -29.54 7.16 35.20
C SER A 129 -29.61 7.35 36.72
N GLY A 130 -28.65 8.11 37.27
CA GLY A 130 -28.58 8.44 38.69
C GLY A 130 -28.31 7.23 39.60
N GLY A 131 -28.66 7.36 40.88
CA GLY A 131 -28.48 6.36 41.93
C GLY A 131 -29.11 6.84 43.25
N PRO A 132 -28.90 6.14 44.37
CA PRO A 132 -29.44 6.50 45.69
C PRO A 132 -28.79 7.73 46.34
N GLY A 133 -27.66 8.22 45.81
CA GLY A 133 -26.96 9.43 46.28
C GLY A 133 -25.91 9.19 47.37
N ASN A 134 -25.67 7.92 47.70
CA ASN A 134 -24.63 7.42 48.61
C ASN A 134 -23.98 6.15 48.01
N ASP A 135 -22.78 5.83 48.47
CA ASP A 135 -22.09 4.60 48.09
C ASP A 135 -22.86 3.40 48.66
N SER A 136 -23.37 2.53 47.79
CA SER A 136 -24.32 1.45 48.12
C SER A 136 -24.47 0.46 46.96
N TYR A 137 -25.18 -0.65 47.16
CA TYR A 137 -25.54 -1.58 46.08
C TYR A 137 -27.04 -1.89 46.05
N SER A 138 -27.54 -2.38 44.91
CA SER A 138 -28.95 -2.75 44.74
C SER A 138 -29.14 -3.85 43.69
N PHE A 139 -30.20 -4.64 43.83
CA PHE A 139 -30.48 -5.79 42.96
C PHE A 139 -31.81 -5.63 42.19
N ASP A 140 -31.71 -5.52 40.87
CA ASP A 140 -32.81 -5.50 39.91
C ASP A 140 -33.22 -6.93 39.55
N ALA A 141 -33.94 -7.59 40.46
CA ALA A 141 -34.34 -9.00 40.31
C ALA A 141 -35.05 -9.32 38.97
N PRO A 142 -35.92 -8.45 38.38
CA PRO A 142 -36.48 -8.68 37.04
C PRO A 142 -35.47 -8.79 35.90
N MET A 143 -34.26 -8.23 36.05
CA MET A 143 -33.16 -8.32 35.07
C MET A 143 -32.02 -9.24 35.54
N ASN A 144 -32.10 -9.76 36.77
CA ASN A 144 -30.97 -10.36 37.49
C ASN A 144 -29.71 -9.47 37.46
N SER A 145 -29.87 -8.16 37.66
CA SER A 145 -28.74 -7.21 37.61
C SER A 145 -28.38 -6.65 38.99
N VAL A 146 -27.10 -6.68 39.35
CA VAL A 146 -26.57 -6.04 40.56
C VAL A 146 -25.92 -4.73 40.16
N TYR A 147 -26.40 -3.62 40.72
CA TYR A 147 -25.83 -2.28 40.54
C TYR A 147 -25.04 -1.90 41.79
N VAL A 148 -23.85 -1.36 41.60
CA VAL A 148 -22.99 -0.82 42.66
C VAL A 148 -22.77 0.65 42.37
N PHE A 149 -23.26 1.52 43.26
CA PHE A 149 -23.25 2.97 43.13
C PHE A 149 -22.12 3.56 43.97
N PHE A 150 -21.40 4.53 43.41
CA PHE A 150 -20.29 5.24 44.05
C PHE A 150 -20.05 6.57 43.31
N ASN A 151 -18.95 7.26 43.61
CA ASN A 151 -18.42 8.30 42.73
C ASN A 151 -16.91 8.10 42.56
N ALA A 152 -16.45 8.00 41.31
CA ALA A 152 -15.04 7.91 40.91
C ALA A 152 -14.76 8.94 39.80
N SER A 153 -13.54 9.45 39.75
CA SER A 153 -13.08 10.44 38.78
C SER A 153 -11.56 10.26 38.67
N ASP A 154 -11.09 9.77 37.51
CA ASP A 154 -9.69 9.40 37.26
C ASP A 154 -9.07 8.53 38.38
N ASP A 155 -9.79 7.46 38.76
CA ASP A 155 -9.58 6.68 39.99
C ASP A 155 -9.61 5.16 39.71
N ARG A 156 -8.91 4.38 40.54
CA ARG A 156 -8.79 2.93 40.38
C ARG A 156 -9.31 2.20 41.62
N ARG A 157 -10.30 1.32 41.42
CA ARG A 157 -11.01 0.63 42.51
C ARG A 157 -11.08 -0.87 42.29
N ILE A 158 -11.00 -1.61 43.38
CA ILE A 158 -11.43 -3.01 43.41
C ILE A 158 -12.84 -3.09 44.01
N ILE A 159 -13.72 -3.83 43.34
CA ILE A 159 -15.07 -4.12 43.83
C ILE A 159 -15.18 -5.63 43.96
N GLU A 160 -15.60 -6.09 45.12
CA GLU A 160 -15.92 -7.48 45.40
C GLU A 160 -17.43 -7.65 45.50
N LEU A 161 -17.95 -8.58 44.71
CA LEU A 161 -19.34 -9.04 44.72
C LEU A 161 -19.39 -10.45 45.30
N ASP A 162 -20.04 -10.63 46.46
CA ASP A 162 -20.34 -11.92 47.07
C ASP A 162 -21.80 -12.28 46.78
N TYR A 163 -22.00 -13.39 46.08
CA TYR A 163 -23.32 -13.89 45.68
C TYR A 163 -23.40 -15.41 45.70
N THR A 164 -24.63 -15.90 45.78
CA THR A 164 -24.96 -17.32 45.65
C THR A 164 -25.89 -17.50 44.46
N VAL A 165 -25.53 -18.40 43.56
CA VAL A 165 -26.44 -18.97 42.56
C VAL A 165 -27.08 -20.20 43.21
N GLU A 166 -28.30 -20.02 43.72
CA GLU A 166 -29.10 -21.11 44.26
C GLU A 166 -29.42 -22.09 43.11
N ASN A 167 -29.26 -23.40 43.31
CA ASN A 167 -29.26 -24.42 42.25
C ASN A 167 -28.26 -24.17 41.10
N GLY A 168 -27.14 -23.47 41.36
CA GLY A 168 -26.10 -23.18 40.36
C GLY A 168 -25.39 -24.44 39.80
N ALA A 169 -25.29 -25.51 40.60
CA ALA A 169 -24.89 -26.84 40.13
C ALA A 169 -26.14 -27.70 39.92
N GLN A 170 -26.26 -28.29 38.73
CA GLN A 170 -27.43 -29.06 38.31
C GLN A 170 -27.16 -30.56 38.49
N ALA A 171 -28.06 -31.27 39.18
CA ALA A 171 -27.93 -32.70 39.46
C ALA A 171 -28.70 -33.53 38.41
N PHE A 172 -27.96 -34.30 37.60
CA PHE A 172 -28.51 -35.26 36.63
C PHE A 172 -28.46 -36.69 37.19
N GLN A 173 -28.90 -37.69 36.43
CA GLN A 173 -28.90 -39.09 36.88
C GLN A 173 -27.49 -39.66 37.10
N ASP A 174 -26.50 -39.17 36.34
CA ASP A 174 -25.15 -39.72 36.23
C ASP A 174 -24.04 -38.74 36.68
N VAL A 175 -24.26 -37.43 36.58
CA VAL A 175 -23.28 -36.38 36.96
C VAL A 175 -23.93 -35.14 37.58
N GLY A 176 -23.18 -34.42 38.41
CA GLY A 176 -23.41 -33.00 38.64
C GLY A 176 -22.76 -32.16 37.53
N GLU A 177 -23.44 -31.14 37.01
CA GLU A 177 -22.94 -30.21 35.99
C GLU A 177 -22.94 -28.77 36.52
N VAL A 178 -21.81 -28.07 36.42
CA VAL A 178 -21.74 -26.60 36.47
C VAL A 178 -21.40 -26.14 35.06
N TYR A 179 -22.22 -25.26 34.49
CA TYR A 179 -22.00 -24.70 33.16
C TYR A 179 -22.21 -23.19 33.15
N TRP A 180 -21.10 -22.44 33.23
CA TRP A 180 -21.07 -21.04 33.67
C TRP A 180 -20.13 -20.16 32.82
N GLN A 181 -20.70 -19.18 32.16
CA GLN A 181 -20.05 -18.07 31.47
C GLN A 181 -19.61 -16.99 32.47
N TYR A 182 -18.52 -17.26 33.21
CA TYR A 182 -17.98 -16.39 34.27
C TYR A 182 -17.44 -15.04 33.76
N ILE A 183 -17.13 -14.91 32.47
CA ILE A 183 -17.02 -13.62 31.78
C ILE A 183 -18.02 -13.60 30.61
N GLY A 184 -19.10 -12.82 30.74
CA GLY A 184 -20.13 -12.72 29.70
C GLY A 184 -19.76 -11.81 28.53
N SER A 185 -20.20 -12.17 27.32
CA SER A 185 -20.02 -11.39 26.08
C SER A 185 -20.79 -10.07 26.01
N GLN A 186 -21.40 -9.64 27.10
CA GLN A 186 -22.09 -8.36 27.25
C GLN A 186 -21.28 -7.36 28.08
N TRP A 187 -20.05 -7.71 28.53
CA TRP A 187 -19.14 -6.73 29.11
C TRP A 187 -18.80 -5.66 28.08
N ALA A 188 -18.98 -4.40 28.47
CA ALA A 188 -18.79 -3.25 27.57
C ALA A 188 -17.31 -3.00 27.21
N GLU A 189 -16.39 -3.44 28.06
CA GLU A 189 -14.93 -3.25 27.95
C GLU A 189 -14.19 -4.56 28.22
N ASP A 190 -12.91 -4.61 27.83
CA ASP A 190 -12.03 -5.79 27.95
C ASP A 190 -11.78 -6.20 29.42
N SER A 191 -11.61 -7.51 29.67
CA SER A 191 -11.19 -8.09 30.95
C SER A 191 -9.82 -8.75 30.85
N ASP A 192 -8.83 -8.25 31.59
CA ASP A 192 -7.46 -8.78 31.63
C ASP A 192 -7.18 -9.63 32.87
N ASN A 193 -6.14 -10.48 32.75
CA ASN A 193 -5.59 -11.30 33.82
C ASN A 193 -6.65 -12.11 34.58
N VAL A 194 -7.61 -12.67 33.84
CA VAL A 194 -8.78 -13.35 34.40
C VAL A 194 -8.36 -14.68 35.02
N THR A 195 -8.67 -14.88 36.29
CA THR A 195 -8.57 -16.16 36.99
C THR A 195 -9.92 -16.53 37.58
N MET A 196 -10.37 -17.77 37.38
CA MET A 196 -11.51 -18.34 38.08
C MET A 196 -11.12 -19.70 38.67
N THR A 197 -11.40 -19.90 39.96
CA THR A 197 -11.16 -21.18 40.65
C THR A 197 -12.47 -21.72 41.20
N LEU A 198 -12.88 -22.90 40.73
CA LEU A 198 -14.09 -23.60 41.16
C LEU A 198 -13.72 -24.77 42.09
N ALA A 199 -14.06 -24.69 43.36
CA ALA A 199 -13.95 -25.79 44.31
C ALA A 199 -15.20 -26.70 44.27
N LEU A 200 -15.00 -28.01 44.15
CA LEU A 200 -16.05 -29.02 44.16
C LEU A 200 -16.29 -29.57 45.59
N PRO A 201 -17.48 -30.10 45.92
CA PRO A 201 -17.81 -30.58 47.26
C PRO A 201 -17.27 -32.01 47.49
N VAL A 202 -15.96 -32.20 47.32
CA VAL A 202 -15.32 -33.53 47.36
C VAL A 202 -15.49 -34.15 48.76
N PRO A 203 -16.13 -35.33 48.87
CA PRO A 203 -16.29 -36.01 50.16
C PRO A 203 -14.94 -36.41 50.77
N GLN A 204 -14.87 -36.43 52.12
CA GLN A 204 -13.64 -36.80 52.81
C GLN A 204 -13.18 -38.22 52.41
N GLY A 205 -11.98 -38.31 51.82
CA GLY A 205 -11.39 -39.57 51.38
C GLY A 205 -11.78 -40.01 49.96
N ALA A 206 -12.57 -39.23 49.22
CA ALA A 206 -12.68 -39.39 47.77
C ALA A 206 -11.42 -38.84 47.07
N GLU A 207 -11.05 -39.47 45.96
CA GLU A 207 -9.93 -39.07 45.10
C GLU A 207 -10.46 -38.36 43.84
N VAL A 208 -9.81 -37.27 43.44
CA VAL A 208 -10.13 -36.53 42.21
C VAL A 208 -9.22 -37.04 41.10
N VAL A 209 -9.81 -37.62 40.07
CA VAL A 209 -9.11 -38.23 38.93
C VAL A 209 -9.50 -37.47 37.64
N PRO A 210 -8.67 -36.50 37.20
CA PRO A 210 -8.95 -35.71 36.00
C PRO A 210 -9.16 -36.57 34.76
N GLY A 211 -10.26 -36.33 34.05
CA GLY A 211 -10.64 -37.08 32.85
C GLY A 211 -11.45 -38.35 33.11
N GLU A 212 -11.52 -38.84 34.36
CA GLU A 212 -12.28 -40.04 34.75
C GLU A 212 -13.54 -39.72 35.54
N ASN A 213 -13.41 -39.16 36.75
CA ASN A 213 -14.55 -38.81 37.61
C ASN A 213 -14.87 -37.31 37.61
N VAL A 214 -13.86 -36.44 37.40
CA VAL A 214 -14.03 -35.01 37.16
C VAL A 214 -13.52 -34.67 35.78
N ARG A 215 -14.35 -34.00 34.96
CA ARG A 215 -13.97 -33.46 33.64
C ARG A 215 -14.31 -31.99 33.59
N ALA A 216 -13.42 -31.20 33.01
CA ALA A 216 -13.56 -29.77 32.87
C ALA A 216 -13.19 -29.34 31.45
N TRP A 217 -14.03 -28.49 30.86
CA TRP A 217 -13.83 -27.81 29.58
C TRP A 217 -13.92 -26.31 29.79
N GLY A 218 -13.29 -25.56 28.90
CA GLY A 218 -13.31 -24.10 28.92
C GLY A 218 -13.41 -23.55 27.51
N HIS A 219 -14.33 -22.60 27.32
CA HIS A 219 -14.65 -21.99 26.02
C HIS A 219 -14.41 -20.49 26.10
N GLY A 220 -13.73 -19.92 25.09
CA GLY A 220 -13.29 -18.52 25.09
C GLY A 220 -12.00 -18.29 24.29
N PRO A 221 -11.17 -17.30 24.66
CA PRO A 221 -9.89 -17.00 24.02
C PRO A 221 -8.94 -18.20 23.92
N LEU A 222 -8.18 -18.25 22.81
CA LEU A 222 -7.33 -19.39 22.42
C LEU A 222 -6.12 -19.65 23.34
N ASP A 223 -5.77 -18.70 24.20
CA ASP A 223 -4.68 -18.73 25.17
C ASP A 223 -5.16 -19.05 26.60
N GLY A 224 -6.47 -19.24 26.78
CA GLY A 224 -7.06 -19.76 28.01
C GLY A 224 -6.56 -21.16 28.38
N LYS A 225 -6.53 -21.45 29.68
CA LYS A 225 -6.13 -22.76 30.23
C LYS A 225 -7.12 -23.23 31.29
N VAL A 226 -7.31 -24.54 31.37
CA VAL A 226 -8.10 -25.23 32.39
C VAL A 226 -7.25 -26.30 33.04
N THR A 227 -7.25 -26.37 34.37
CA THR A 227 -6.55 -27.40 35.15
C THR A 227 -7.49 -27.97 36.20
N VAL A 228 -7.67 -29.29 36.23
CA VAL A 228 -8.33 -29.99 37.35
C VAL A 228 -7.24 -30.41 38.34
N ASN A 229 -7.31 -29.91 39.56
CA ASN A 229 -6.33 -30.15 40.61
C ASN A 229 -6.75 -31.34 41.50
N ALA A 230 -5.76 -32.01 42.10
CA ALA A 230 -5.99 -33.18 42.96
C ALA A 230 -6.69 -32.87 44.29
N ASP A 231 -6.81 -31.58 44.66
CA ASP A 231 -7.52 -31.10 45.85
C ASP A 231 -9.02 -30.87 45.62
N GLY A 232 -9.53 -31.08 44.40
CA GLY A 232 -10.94 -30.84 44.06
C GLY A 232 -11.23 -29.46 43.49
N THR A 233 -10.22 -28.63 43.29
CA THR A 233 -10.38 -27.35 42.58
C THR A 233 -10.18 -27.49 41.07
N VAL A 234 -10.90 -26.67 40.31
CA VAL A 234 -10.71 -26.50 38.86
C VAL A 234 -10.33 -25.05 38.59
N THR A 235 -9.11 -24.82 38.10
CA THR A 235 -8.59 -23.48 37.83
C THR A 235 -8.65 -23.15 36.35
N TYR A 236 -9.27 -22.02 36.03
CA TYR A 236 -9.34 -21.39 34.72
C TYR A 236 -8.48 -20.12 34.74
N THR A 237 -7.61 -19.96 33.76
CA THR A 237 -6.82 -18.72 33.57
C THR A 237 -6.93 -18.25 32.13
N VAL A 238 -7.32 -17.01 31.91
CA VAL A 238 -7.42 -16.39 30.58
C VAL A 238 -6.68 -15.04 30.61
N PRO A 239 -5.59 -14.86 29.84
CA PRO A 239 -4.81 -13.61 29.89
C PRO A 239 -5.60 -12.36 29.53
N HIS A 240 -6.50 -12.46 28.55
CA HIS A 240 -7.30 -11.35 28.05
C HIS A 240 -8.61 -11.86 27.43
N VAL A 241 -9.75 -11.24 27.78
CA VAL A 241 -11.07 -11.47 27.17
C VAL A 241 -11.56 -10.13 26.63
N ALA A 242 -11.56 -9.98 25.30
CA ALA A 242 -11.99 -8.74 24.66
C ALA A 242 -13.50 -8.48 24.81
N ALA A 243 -13.92 -7.22 24.75
CA ALA A 243 -15.32 -6.83 24.73
C ALA A 243 -16.09 -7.56 23.61
N GLY A 244 -17.25 -8.12 23.95
CA GLY A 244 -18.02 -9.00 23.06
C GLY A 244 -17.53 -10.46 22.96
N GLN A 245 -16.37 -10.80 23.53
CA GLN A 245 -15.95 -12.19 23.76
C GLN A 245 -16.35 -12.68 25.15
N TYR A 246 -16.16 -13.97 25.41
CA TYR A 246 -16.57 -14.59 26.67
C TYR A 246 -15.53 -15.59 27.17
N ALA A 247 -15.62 -15.90 28.46
CA ALA A 247 -14.95 -17.04 29.07
C ALA A 247 -15.99 -17.86 29.83
N GLU A 248 -16.06 -19.15 29.51
CA GLU A 248 -17.07 -20.09 29.97
C GLU A 248 -16.39 -21.37 30.48
N ALA A 249 -16.92 -21.89 31.60
CA ALA A 249 -16.46 -23.07 32.28
C ALA A 249 -17.57 -24.12 32.27
N ARG A 250 -17.23 -25.35 31.89
CA ARG A 250 -18.11 -26.51 32.00
C ARG A 250 -17.41 -27.59 32.79
N VAL A 251 -17.96 -27.96 33.95
CA VAL A 251 -17.39 -28.97 34.84
C VAL A 251 -18.44 -30.01 35.15
N VAL A 252 -18.10 -31.28 34.93
CA VAL A 252 -18.91 -32.44 35.37
C VAL A 252 -18.14 -33.25 36.40
N PHE A 253 -18.85 -33.68 37.44
CA PHE A 253 -18.32 -34.40 38.59
C PHE A 253 -19.37 -35.41 39.11
N PRO A 254 -19.00 -36.34 40.03
CA PRO A 254 -19.92 -37.37 40.50
C PRO A 254 -21.10 -36.76 41.27
N VAL A 255 -22.33 -37.10 40.88
CA VAL A 255 -23.55 -36.50 41.47
C VAL A 255 -23.70 -36.83 42.96
N GLU A 256 -23.16 -37.97 43.40
CA GLU A 256 -23.12 -38.39 44.80
C GLU A 256 -22.35 -37.44 45.75
N TRP A 257 -21.62 -36.45 45.22
CA TRP A 257 -20.98 -35.39 46.02
C TRP A 257 -21.98 -34.31 46.47
N LEU A 258 -23.15 -34.21 45.83
CA LEU A 258 -24.24 -33.30 46.18
C LEU A 258 -25.16 -33.93 47.25
N THR A 259 -24.62 -34.14 48.45
CA THR A 259 -25.23 -34.95 49.51
C THR A 259 -26.45 -34.32 50.21
N ASN A 260 -26.72 -33.03 50.02
CA ASN A 260 -27.74 -32.24 50.73
C ASN A 260 -28.75 -31.56 49.80
N LEU A 261 -28.91 -32.04 48.55
CA LEU A 261 -29.86 -31.50 47.58
C LEU A 261 -31.30 -31.43 48.14
N SER A 262 -32.02 -30.36 47.75
CA SER A 262 -33.46 -30.28 48.00
C SER A 262 -34.23 -31.34 47.18
N ALA A 263 -35.41 -31.74 47.66
CA ALA A 263 -36.25 -32.70 46.95
C ALA A 263 -36.73 -32.19 45.57
N GLU A 264 -36.82 -30.87 45.40
CA GLU A 264 -37.17 -30.24 44.12
C GLU A 264 -35.95 -30.24 43.19
N SER A 265 -34.79 -29.82 43.68
CA SER A 265 -33.51 -29.80 42.94
C SER A 265 -33.11 -31.20 42.44
N ALA A 266 -33.26 -32.23 43.27
CA ALA A 266 -32.99 -33.62 42.91
C ALA A 266 -34.03 -34.21 41.95
N ALA A 267 -35.23 -33.62 41.84
CA ALA A 267 -36.28 -34.06 40.93
C ALA A 267 -36.20 -33.41 39.53
N LEU A 268 -35.62 -32.20 39.42
CA LEU A 268 -35.57 -31.41 38.18
C LEU A 268 -35.14 -32.22 36.95
N HIS A 269 -33.99 -32.89 37.01
CA HIS A 269 -33.42 -33.68 35.90
C HIS A 269 -33.39 -35.18 36.21
N GLN A 270 -34.27 -35.66 37.10
CA GLN A 270 -34.31 -37.06 37.48
C GLN A 270 -34.59 -37.98 36.28
N GLY A 271 -33.75 -38.99 36.07
CA GLY A 271 -33.89 -39.94 34.95
C GLY A 271 -33.25 -39.46 33.63
N GLN A 272 -32.52 -38.35 33.64
CA GLN A 272 -31.78 -37.83 32.49
C GLN A 272 -30.29 -38.12 32.67
N ASN A 273 -29.68 -38.90 31.77
CA ASN A 273 -28.23 -39.05 31.69
C ASN A 273 -27.65 -37.88 30.90
N ARG A 274 -26.57 -37.28 31.38
CA ARG A 274 -25.99 -36.05 30.84
C ARG A 274 -24.56 -36.20 30.35
N LEU A 275 -23.78 -37.13 30.90
CA LEU A 275 -22.35 -37.26 30.58
C LEU A 275 -22.10 -37.55 29.10
N ASP A 276 -22.85 -38.49 28.51
CA ASP A 276 -22.72 -38.84 27.09
C ASP A 276 -23.14 -37.69 26.16
N GLU A 277 -24.07 -36.83 26.58
CA GLU A 277 -24.46 -35.63 25.82
C GLU A 277 -23.34 -34.58 25.85
N VAL A 278 -22.83 -34.27 27.04
CA VAL A 278 -21.69 -33.37 27.24
C VAL A 278 -20.51 -33.80 26.37
N LEU A 279 -20.09 -35.07 26.47
CA LEU A 279 -18.96 -35.60 25.70
C LEU A 279 -19.17 -35.48 24.18
N LYS A 280 -20.40 -35.63 23.71
CA LYS A 280 -20.76 -35.51 22.30
C LYS A 280 -20.78 -34.06 21.81
N GLU A 281 -21.31 -33.13 22.61
CA GLU A 281 -21.28 -31.69 22.34
C GLU A 281 -19.81 -31.21 22.23
N GLU A 282 -18.99 -31.50 23.24
CA GLU A 282 -17.58 -31.11 23.31
C GLU A 282 -16.74 -31.72 22.17
N GLN A 283 -16.93 -33.00 21.85
CA GLN A 283 -16.27 -33.63 20.71
C GLN A 283 -16.65 -32.97 19.37
N SER A 284 -17.91 -32.58 19.20
CA SER A 284 -18.37 -31.94 17.96
C SER A 284 -17.74 -30.56 17.74
N TRP A 285 -17.59 -29.78 18.81
CA TRP A 285 -16.90 -28.49 18.78
C TRP A 285 -15.39 -28.65 18.52
N ALA A 286 -14.74 -29.65 19.13
CA ALA A 286 -13.35 -29.98 18.86
C ALA A 286 -13.09 -30.39 17.39
N ASP A 287 -13.97 -31.21 16.80
CA ASP A 287 -13.87 -31.63 15.42
C ASP A 287 -14.11 -30.47 14.43
N GLU A 288 -15.04 -29.58 14.72
CA GLU A 288 -15.26 -28.35 13.93
C GLU A 288 -14.06 -27.38 14.02
N ALA A 289 -13.53 -27.15 15.21
CA ALA A 289 -12.34 -26.32 15.40
C ALA A 289 -11.13 -26.89 14.65
N ASN A 290 -10.92 -28.22 14.70
CA ASN A 290 -9.87 -28.90 13.96
C ASN A 290 -10.08 -28.83 12.44
N ARG A 291 -11.32 -28.96 11.95
CA ARG A 291 -11.65 -28.77 10.53
C ARG A 291 -11.32 -27.35 10.06
N ASN A 292 -11.69 -26.33 10.84
CA ASN A 292 -11.40 -24.94 10.50
C ASN A 292 -9.90 -24.63 10.51
N ARG A 293 -9.14 -25.19 11.46
CA ARG A 293 -7.66 -25.13 11.47
C ARG A 293 -7.05 -25.77 10.21
N MET A 294 -7.52 -26.95 9.79
CA MET A 294 -7.06 -27.61 8.56
C MET A 294 -7.38 -26.79 7.31
N LEU A 295 -8.58 -26.22 7.19
CA LEU A 295 -8.96 -25.38 6.05
C LEU A 295 -8.13 -24.09 5.98
N SER A 296 -7.88 -23.43 7.12
CA SER A 296 -7.02 -22.25 7.21
C SER A 296 -5.58 -22.57 6.78
N LEU A 297 -5.01 -23.69 7.26
CA LEU A 297 -3.68 -24.14 6.86
C LEU A 297 -3.60 -24.47 5.35
N ALA A 298 -4.60 -25.18 4.83
CA ALA A 298 -4.67 -25.52 3.40
C ALA A 298 -4.79 -24.27 2.51
N PHE A 299 -5.54 -23.26 2.96
CA PHE A 299 -5.65 -21.96 2.29
C PHE A 299 -4.30 -21.22 2.26
N VAL A 300 -3.60 -21.11 3.39
CA VAL A 300 -2.27 -20.49 3.48
C VAL A 300 -1.27 -21.20 2.55
N ILE A 301 -1.23 -22.54 2.57
CA ILE A 301 -0.39 -23.34 1.67
C ILE A 301 -0.76 -23.09 0.20
N GLY A 302 -2.07 -23.04 -0.12
CA GLY A 302 -2.58 -22.72 -1.45
C GLY A 302 -2.09 -21.37 -1.97
N CYS A 303 -2.19 -20.31 -1.15
CA CYS A 303 -1.64 -18.98 -1.46
C CYS A 303 -0.13 -19.04 -1.75
N GLY A 304 0.64 -19.75 -0.93
CA GLY A 304 2.09 -19.93 -1.12
C GLY A 304 2.42 -20.65 -2.43
N VAL A 305 1.73 -21.74 -2.75
CA VAL A 305 1.92 -22.50 -4.00
C VAL A 305 1.58 -21.64 -5.22
N ILE A 306 0.47 -20.89 -5.19
CA ILE A 306 0.09 -19.96 -6.27
C ILE A 306 1.19 -18.92 -6.47
N CYS A 307 1.71 -18.31 -5.39
CA CYS A 307 2.80 -17.34 -5.47
C CYS A 307 4.05 -17.90 -6.19
N VAL A 308 4.49 -19.11 -5.82
CA VAL A 308 5.62 -19.80 -6.46
C VAL A 308 5.36 -20.06 -7.94
N LEU A 309 4.15 -20.50 -8.31
CA LEU A 309 3.76 -20.73 -9.71
C LEU A 309 3.76 -19.44 -10.53
N LEU A 310 3.31 -18.32 -9.97
CA LEU A 310 3.33 -17.01 -10.63
C LEU A 310 4.76 -16.52 -10.88
N ILE A 311 5.67 -16.68 -9.91
CA ILE A 311 7.10 -16.34 -10.08
C ILE A 311 7.73 -17.23 -11.15
N ALA A 312 7.49 -18.54 -11.13
CA ALA A 312 8.01 -19.47 -12.14
C ALA A 312 7.51 -19.12 -13.56
N TRP A 313 6.23 -18.73 -13.70
CA TRP A 313 5.66 -18.25 -14.95
C TRP A 313 6.30 -16.94 -15.42
N ALA A 314 6.49 -15.98 -14.52
CA ALA A 314 7.11 -14.69 -14.81
C ALA A 314 8.58 -14.85 -15.27
N LEU A 315 9.37 -15.68 -14.58
CA LEU A 315 10.74 -16.02 -14.98
C LEU A 315 10.77 -16.69 -16.37
N ARG A 316 9.86 -17.63 -16.63
CA ARG A 316 9.72 -18.25 -17.96
C ARG A 316 9.35 -17.23 -19.05
N ALA A 317 8.49 -16.26 -18.75
CA ALA A 317 8.14 -15.18 -19.66
C ALA A 317 9.35 -14.27 -19.94
N TYR A 318 10.12 -13.91 -18.90
CA TYR A 318 11.34 -13.11 -19.01
C TYR A 318 12.41 -13.79 -19.87
N PHE A 319 12.76 -15.05 -19.59
CA PHE A 319 13.78 -15.76 -20.38
C PHE A 319 13.39 -15.93 -21.85
N LYS A 320 12.09 -15.97 -22.18
CA LYS A 320 11.60 -16.14 -23.55
C LYS A 320 11.37 -14.82 -24.30
N TYR A 321 10.88 -13.79 -23.63
CA TYR A 321 10.38 -12.55 -24.25
C TYR A 321 10.98 -11.25 -23.70
N GLY A 322 11.70 -11.28 -22.58
CA GLY A 322 12.35 -10.11 -21.96
C GLY A 322 13.86 -10.05 -22.15
N ARG A 323 14.55 -11.20 -22.25
CA ARG A 323 16.00 -11.24 -22.52
C ARG A 323 16.31 -10.61 -23.90
N GLU A 324 17.26 -9.66 -23.92
CA GLU A 324 17.79 -9.06 -25.15
C GLU A 324 18.46 -10.11 -26.05
N TYR A 325 18.43 -9.85 -27.36
CA TYR A 325 19.17 -10.62 -28.34
C TYR A 325 20.68 -10.35 -28.25
N LYS A 326 21.50 -11.26 -28.80
CA LYS A 326 22.90 -10.93 -29.11
C LYS A 326 22.94 -10.20 -30.46
N PRO A 327 23.65 -9.07 -30.60
CA PRO A 327 23.86 -8.43 -31.90
C PRO A 327 24.74 -9.33 -32.79
N SER A 328 24.63 -9.19 -34.10
CA SER A 328 25.57 -9.78 -35.06
C SER A 328 26.86 -8.97 -35.14
N PHE A 329 26.78 -7.65 -34.98
CA PHE A 329 27.94 -6.79 -34.86
C PHE A 329 28.53 -6.84 -33.45
N THR A 330 29.80 -7.26 -33.35
CA THR A 330 30.57 -7.37 -32.10
C THR A 330 31.87 -6.58 -32.13
N GLY A 331 32.03 -5.65 -33.07
CA GLY A 331 33.21 -4.79 -33.16
C GLY A 331 33.20 -3.70 -32.09
N GLU A 332 34.39 -3.28 -31.64
CA GLU A 332 34.55 -2.23 -30.63
C GLU A 332 34.38 -0.82 -31.21
N TYR A 333 34.73 -0.64 -32.49
CA TYR A 333 34.69 0.63 -33.21
C TYR A 333 33.88 0.51 -34.50
N TRP A 334 33.09 1.54 -34.82
CA TRP A 334 32.31 1.67 -36.05
C TRP A 334 32.51 3.08 -36.64
N ARG A 335 32.88 3.16 -37.92
CA ARG A 335 33.39 4.39 -38.58
C ARG A 335 32.44 4.95 -39.64
N ASP A 336 31.15 4.75 -39.40
CA ASP A 336 30.05 5.13 -40.28
C ASP A 336 28.83 5.43 -39.39
N VAL A 337 27.78 6.01 -39.94
CA VAL A 337 26.52 6.15 -39.20
C VAL A 337 25.89 4.78 -38.91
N PRO A 338 25.04 4.62 -37.88
CA PRO A 338 24.48 3.31 -37.54
C PRO A 338 23.61 2.72 -38.67
N ASP A 339 22.80 3.57 -39.31
CA ASP A 339 21.99 3.30 -40.50
C ASP A 339 21.60 4.64 -41.16
N PRO A 340 22.06 4.95 -42.39
CA PRO A 340 21.76 6.23 -43.06
C PRO A 340 20.31 6.34 -43.55
N SER A 341 19.52 5.26 -43.50
CA SER A 341 18.09 5.30 -43.85
C SER A 341 17.19 5.71 -42.68
N VAL A 342 17.75 5.84 -41.47
CA VAL A 342 17.03 6.16 -40.24
C VAL A 342 17.36 7.58 -39.79
N HIS A 343 16.33 8.43 -39.65
CA HIS A 343 16.49 9.80 -39.17
C HIS A 343 17.23 9.85 -37.80
N PRO A 344 18.24 10.71 -37.60
CA PRO A 344 19.09 10.68 -36.39
C PRO A 344 18.32 10.78 -35.07
N ALA A 345 17.25 11.58 -35.00
CA ALA A 345 16.43 11.68 -33.79
C ALA A 345 15.76 10.34 -33.40
N ALA A 346 15.44 9.46 -34.36
CA ALA A 346 14.91 8.12 -34.07
C ALA A 346 16.01 7.18 -33.51
N ILE A 347 17.27 7.33 -33.95
CA ILE A 347 18.42 6.68 -33.29
C ILE A 347 18.60 7.23 -31.87
N GLY A 348 18.38 8.53 -31.65
CA GLY A 348 18.30 9.15 -30.32
C GLY A 348 17.25 8.51 -29.42
N ARG A 349 16.05 8.25 -29.93
CA ARG A 349 15.00 7.49 -29.21
C ARG A 349 15.43 6.05 -28.90
N LEU A 350 16.07 5.34 -29.84
CA LEU A 350 16.60 3.99 -29.61
C LEU A 350 17.67 3.97 -28.50
N TRP A 351 18.57 4.96 -28.51
CA TRP A 351 19.61 5.15 -27.49
C TRP A 351 18.99 5.40 -26.11
N ARG A 352 18.01 6.30 -26.02
CA ARG A 352 17.27 6.66 -24.79
C ARG A 352 16.14 5.70 -24.41
N TRP A 353 16.03 4.52 -25.02
CA TRP A 353 15.02 3.50 -24.72
C TRP A 353 13.56 3.98 -24.91
N ASP A 354 13.25 4.50 -26.11
CA ASP A 354 11.91 5.02 -26.51
C ASP A 354 11.47 6.29 -25.75
N ARG A 355 12.33 6.86 -24.89
CA ARG A 355 12.02 8.07 -24.10
C ARG A 355 12.11 9.34 -24.96
N GLU A 356 11.12 10.21 -24.81
CA GLU A 356 11.07 11.53 -25.44
C GLU A 356 12.07 12.48 -24.76
N SER A 357 12.74 13.34 -25.54
CA SER A 357 13.61 14.40 -25.05
C SER A 357 13.48 15.66 -25.90
N GLN A 358 13.90 16.82 -25.36
CA GLN A 358 14.06 18.02 -26.19
C GLN A 358 15.27 17.89 -27.13
N ASP A 359 16.26 17.06 -26.78
CA ASP A 359 17.41 16.72 -27.65
C ASP A 359 16.97 16.12 -28.99
N ASP A 360 15.77 15.55 -29.07
CA ASP A 360 15.20 15.04 -30.31
C ASP A 360 15.04 16.17 -31.34
N PHE A 361 14.53 17.33 -30.89
CA PHE A 361 14.36 18.52 -31.73
C PHE A 361 15.72 19.14 -32.06
N THR A 362 16.62 19.24 -31.07
CA THR A 362 18.00 19.73 -31.28
C THR A 362 18.75 18.90 -32.32
N ALA A 363 18.71 17.56 -32.22
CA ALA A 363 19.36 16.67 -33.18
C ALA A 363 18.75 16.78 -34.59
N THR A 364 17.46 17.11 -34.69
CA THR A 364 16.81 17.39 -35.98
C THR A 364 17.28 18.72 -36.56
N LEU A 365 17.49 19.77 -35.76
CA LEU A 365 18.14 21.00 -36.23
C LEU A 365 19.58 20.76 -36.70
N MET A 366 20.34 19.95 -35.97
CA MET A 366 21.71 19.56 -36.36
C MET A 366 21.72 18.78 -37.69
N HIS A 367 20.74 17.89 -37.90
CA HIS A 367 20.54 17.18 -39.17
C HIS A 367 20.20 18.15 -40.32
N LEU A 368 19.24 19.05 -40.12
CA LEU A 368 18.88 20.11 -41.08
C LEU A 368 20.06 21.03 -41.43
N ALA A 369 20.93 21.33 -40.46
CA ALA A 369 22.15 22.11 -40.68
C ALA A 369 23.20 21.30 -41.46
N HIS A 370 23.37 20.01 -41.16
CA HIS A 370 24.25 19.10 -41.90
C HIS A 370 23.88 18.98 -43.38
N ILE A 371 22.59 18.78 -43.69
CA ILE A 371 22.12 18.68 -45.08
C ILE A 371 22.02 20.04 -45.80
N GLY A 372 22.34 21.14 -45.10
CA GLY A 372 22.35 22.50 -45.65
C GLY A 372 20.96 23.10 -45.88
N ALA A 373 19.92 22.59 -45.20
CA ALA A 373 18.56 23.15 -45.26
C ALA A 373 18.41 24.39 -44.36
N ILE A 374 19.20 24.50 -43.28
CA ILE A 374 19.30 25.69 -42.44
C ILE A 374 20.76 26.08 -42.20
N ARG A 375 21.00 27.37 -41.94
CA ARG A 375 22.25 27.87 -41.35
C ARG A 375 21.97 28.42 -39.95
N ILE A 376 22.97 28.31 -39.07
CA ILE A 376 22.92 28.79 -37.69
C ILE A 376 24.06 29.77 -37.52
N ASP A 377 23.73 30.99 -37.12
CA ASP A 377 24.65 32.10 -36.96
C ASP A 377 24.42 32.78 -35.59
N SER A 378 25.46 33.33 -34.97
CA SER A 378 25.35 34.15 -33.76
C SER A 378 25.10 35.62 -34.09
N GLY A 379 24.31 36.31 -33.28
CA GLY A 379 24.14 37.77 -33.36
C GLY A 379 23.66 38.39 -32.05
N SER A 380 23.38 39.68 -32.07
CA SER A 380 22.89 40.43 -30.91
C SER A 380 21.77 41.39 -31.31
N TYR A 381 20.71 41.48 -30.50
CA TYR A 381 19.63 42.46 -30.68
C TYR A 381 19.35 43.23 -29.38
N GLU A 382 18.66 44.38 -29.47
CA GLU A 382 18.25 45.13 -28.27
C GLU A 382 16.80 44.82 -27.87
N GLU A 383 16.60 44.56 -26.57
CA GLU A 383 15.29 44.31 -25.96
C GLU A 383 14.95 45.40 -24.92
N PRO A 384 13.68 45.84 -24.78
CA PRO A 384 13.28 46.79 -23.74
C PRO A 384 13.48 46.23 -22.33
N GLY A 385 14.35 46.84 -21.54
CA GLY A 385 14.58 46.52 -20.14
C GLY A 385 13.74 47.35 -19.16
N VAL A 386 13.86 47.01 -17.88
CA VAL A 386 13.13 47.69 -16.79
C VAL A 386 13.54 49.17 -16.71
N PHE A 387 12.58 50.06 -16.48
CA PHE A 387 12.76 51.53 -16.45
C PHE A 387 13.31 52.15 -17.74
N GLY A 388 13.02 51.57 -18.91
CA GLY A 388 13.28 52.21 -20.21
C GLY A 388 14.74 52.20 -20.65
N ARG A 389 15.59 51.38 -20.02
CA ARG A 389 16.93 51.06 -20.52
C ARG A 389 16.82 49.97 -21.58
N THR A 390 17.58 50.03 -22.67
CA THR A 390 17.71 48.89 -23.58
C THR A 390 18.71 47.88 -23.00
N LYS A 391 18.46 46.59 -23.28
CA LYS A 391 19.33 45.47 -22.92
C LYS A 391 19.77 44.80 -24.21
N THR A 392 21.07 44.76 -24.47
CA THR A 392 21.63 43.91 -25.52
C THR A 392 21.46 42.44 -25.11
N VAL A 393 20.92 41.64 -26.02
CA VAL A 393 20.74 40.19 -25.88
C VAL A 393 21.53 39.53 -27.01
N ASP A 394 22.53 38.75 -26.63
CA ASP A 394 23.24 37.86 -27.55
C ASP A 394 22.38 36.59 -27.74
N ASP A 395 22.15 36.19 -28.99
CA ASP A 395 21.23 35.11 -29.38
C ASP A 395 21.72 34.42 -30.67
N TYR A 396 21.18 33.23 -30.94
CA TYR A 396 21.37 32.54 -32.22
C TYR A 396 20.17 32.75 -33.14
N TYR A 397 20.42 32.86 -34.44
CA TYR A 397 19.37 32.90 -35.45
C TYR A 397 19.53 31.79 -36.49
N LEU A 398 18.38 31.29 -36.96
CA LEU A 398 18.29 30.35 -38.07
C LEU A 398 18.04 31.12 -39.37
N THR A 399 18.72 30.72 -40.43
CA THR A 399 18.42 31.15 -41.81
C THR A 399 18.03 29.94 -42.64
N ARG A 400 16.89 30.00 -43.33
CA ARG A 400 16.43 28.98 -44.28
C ARG A 400 17.30 29.05 -45.55
N LEU A 401 17.76 27.89 -46.02
CA LEU A 401 18.60 27.78 -47.21
C LEU A 401 17.86 27.07 -48.36
N PRO A 402 18.27 27.26 -49.64
CA PRO A 402 17.58 26.66 -50.79
C PRO A 402 17.49 25.13 -50.79
N ALA A 403 18.33 24.42 -50.02
CA ALA A 403 18.20 22.97 -49.88
C ALA A 403 16.94 22.55 -49.09
N ALA A 404 16.35 23.46 -48.30
CA ALA A 404 15.11 23.21 -47.54
C ALA A 404 13.93 22.82 -48.44
N ASP A 405 13.87 23.31 -49.69
CA ASP A 405 12.82 22.96 -50.65
C ASP A 405 12.95 21.52 -51.20
N ASN A 406 14.12 20.89 -51.04
CA ASN A 406 14.41 19.53 -51.49
C ASN A 406 14.33 18.47 -50.37
N VAL A 407 13.98 18.88 -49.15
CA VAL A 407 13.87 17.98 -48.00
C VAL A 407 12.63 17.09 -48.14
N THR A 408 12.83 15.78 -48.07
CA THR A 408 11.75 14.77 -48.23
C THR A 408 11.42 14.00 -46.94
N ASP A 409 12.24 14.07 -45.89
CA ASP A 409 11.94 13.38 -44.64
C ASP A 409 10.77 14.07 -43.91
N PRO A 410 9.74 13.33 -43.44
CA PRO A 410 8.58 13.92 -42.79
C PRO A 410 8.86 14.66 -41.47
N ILE A 411 9.90 14.26 -40.72
CA ILE A 411 10.29 14.90 -39.46
C ILE A 411 10.99 16.23 -39.78
N ASP A 412 11.94 16.23 -40.72
CA ASP A 412 12.61 17.44 -41.19
C ASP A 412 11.62 18.45 -41.80
N GLN A 413 10.68 17.98 -42.65
CA GLN A 413 9.62 18.84 -43.22
C GLN A 413 8.72 19.47 -42.15
N GLN A 414 8.30 18.70 -41.15
CA GLN A 414 7.50 19.26 -40.03
C GLN A 414 8.31 20.24 -39.19
N THR A 415 9.61 19.99 -39.01
CA THR A 415 10.51 20.89 -38.28
C THR A 415 10.65 22.22 -39.01
N LEU A 416 10.91 22.21 -40.32
CA LEU A 416 10.94 23.41 -41.16
C LEU A 416 9.60 24.17 -41.14
N GLY A 417 8.47 23.44 -41.18
CA GLY A 417 7.14 24.01 -41.10
C GLY A 417 6.82 24.67 -39.74
N LEU A 418 7.29 24.09 -38.64
CA LEU A 418 7.19 24.72 -37.31
C LEU A 418 8.06 25.96 -37.22
N LEU A 419 9.34 25.86 -37.59
CA LEU A 419 10.31 26.96 -37.55
C LEU A 419 9.86 28.15 -38.39
N PHE A 420 9.85 27.99 -39.72
CA PHE A 420 9.67 29.12 -40.63
C PHE A 420 8.19 29.40 -40.92
N GLY A 421 7.34 28.37 -40.94
CA GLY A 421 5.90 28.54 -41.13
C GLY A 421 5.21 29.10 -39.89
N ARG A 422 5.34 28.44 -38.73
CA ARG A 422 4.60 28.78 -37.51
C ARG A 422 5.29 29.82 -36.63
N PHE A 423 6.55 29.63 -36.26
CA PHE A 423 7.25 30.51 -35.31
C PHE A 423 7.77 31.79 -35.98
N ALA A 424 8.28 31.70 -37.21
CA ALA A 424 8.73 32.87 -38.00
C ALA A 424 7.61 33.55 -38.80
N ASN A 425 6.37 33.05 -38.74
CA ASN A 425 5.21 33.57 -39.48
C ASN A 425 5.47 33.77 -40.99
N GLY A 426 6.16 32.81 -41.62
CA GLY A 426 6.50 32.82 -43.05
C GLY A 426 7.82 33.51 -43.41
N ALA A 427 8.59 34.04 -42.47
CA ALA A 427 9.92 34.58 -42.74
C ALA A 427 10.99 33.48 -42.92
N ASP A 428 11.95 33.71 -43.82
CA ASP A 428 13.09 32.80 -44.05
C ASP A 428 14.20 32.90 -42.97
N SER A 429 14.01 33.71 -41.92
CA SER A 429 14.91 33.76 -40.76
C SER A 429 14.17 34.01 -39.44
N LEU A 430 14.70 33.46 -38.34
CA LEU A 430 14.13 33.60 -36.99
C LEU A 430 15.21 33.56 -35.90
N TRP A 431 15.00 34.31 -34.83
CA TRP A 431 15.81 34.26 -33.61
C TRP A 431 15.28 33.19 -32.65
N PHE A 432 16.12 32.58 -31.81
CA PHE A 432 15.63 31.59 -30.83
C PHE A 432 14.71 32.28 -29.80
N GLY A 433 14.98 33.56 -29.48
CA GLY A 433 14.07 34.42 -28.73
C GLY A 433 12.66 34.53 -29.34
N THR A 434 12.52 34.42 -30.67
CA THR A 434 11.20 34.40 -31.35
C THR A 434 10.40 33.15 -31.00
N ILE A 435 11.05 31.97 -30.92
CA ILE A 435 10.40 30.72 -30.51
C ILE A 435 9.91 30.82 -29.06
N LYS A 436 10.77 31.34 -28.18
CA LYS A 436 10.44 31.55 -26.77
C LYS A 436 9.20 32.44 -26.63
N LYS A 437 9.22 33.62 -27.28
CA LYS A 437 8.13 34.59 -27.25
C LYS A 437 6.83 34.02 -27.81
N TYR A 438 6.88 33.28 -28.92
CA TYR A 438 5.68 32.67 -29.51
C TYR A 438 4.94 31.76 -28.52
N GLY A 439 5.66 30.96 -27.71
CA GLY A 439 5.05 30.09 -26.71
C GLY A 439 4.68 30.77 -25.39
N GLU A 440 5.20 31.96 -25.10
CA GLU A 440 4.68 32.84 -24.04
C GLU A 440 3.36 33.50 -24.48
N ASP A 441 3.29 34.00 -25.71
CA ASP A 441 2.11 34.65 -26.29
C ASP A 441 0.98 33.62 -26.63
N ASN A 442 1.33 32.38 -27.03
CA ASN A 442 0.39 31.36 -27.52
C ASN A 442 0.61 29.98 -26.86
N PRO A 443 0.42 29.85 -25.53
CA PRO A 443 0.86 28.67 -24.77
C PRO A 443 0.22 27.35 -25.19
N GLN A 444 -1.10 27.33 -25.41
CA GLN A 444 -1.83 26.12 -25.85
C GLN A 444 -1.36 25.68 -27.25
N GLU A 445 -1.26 26.61 -28.19
CA GLU A 445 -0.83 26.35 -29.55
C GLU A 445 0.61 25.83 -29.65
N PHE A 446 1.52 26.38 -28.84
CA PHE A 446 2.91 25.92 -28.76
C PHE A 446 3.00 24.51 -28.16
N VAL A 447 2.28 24.24 -27.06
CA VAL A 447 2.23 22.91 -26.44
C VAL A 447 1.69 21.86 -27.42
N ASP A 448 0.61 22.18 -28.15
CA ASP A 448 0.01 21.26 -29.12
C ASP A 448 0.88 21.09 -30.37
N ALA A 449 1.58 22.13 -30.82
CA ALA A 449 2.57 22.06 -31.90
C ALA A 449 3.72 21.09 -31.55
N MET A 450 4.35 21.28 -30.38
CA MET A 450 5.47 20.46 -29.93
C MET A 450 5.03 19.03 -29.60
N ARG A 451 3.84 18.81 -29.02
CA ARG A 451 3.25 17.48 -28.84
C ARG A 451 2.93 16.79 -30.17
N GLY A 452 2.44 17.53 -31.16
CA GLY A 452 2.18 17.02 -32.51
C GLY A 452 3.46 16.53 -33.19
N TRP A 453 4.53 17.32 -33.11
CA TRP A 453 5.85 16.99 -33.64
C TRP A 453 6.49 15.79 -32.91
N GLN A 454 6.50 15.78 -31.57
CA GLN A 454 6.97 14.61 -30.79
C GLN A 454 6.14 13.36 -31.13
N GLY A 455 4.82 13.51 -31.35
CA GLY A 455 3.94 12.45 -31.81
C GLY A 455 4.27 11.92 -33.21
N ALA A 456 4.75 12.77 -34.12
CA ALA A 456 5.21 12.39 -35.45
C ALA A 456 6.55 11.65 -35.41
N LEU A 457 7.54 12.14 -34.64
CA LEU A 457 8.80 11.43 -34.40
C LEU A 457 8.56 10.07 -33.72
N SER A 458 7.69 10.03 -32.70
CA SER A 458 7.25 8.78 -32.08
C SER A 458 6.57 7.85 -33.10
N ALA A 459 5.76 8.37 -34.02
CA ALA A 459 5.15 7.55 -35.07
C ALA A 459 6.18 7.00 -36.08
N ALA A 460 7.20 7.78 -36.45
CA ALA A 460 8.31 7.33 -37.30
C ALA A 460 9.16 6.27 -36.60
N THR A 461 9.58 6.53 -35.35
CA THR A 461 10.34 5.60 -34.50
C THR A 461 9.61 4.27 -34.30
N ASN A 462 8.28 4.29 -34.17
CA ASN A 462 7.49 3.06 -34.08
C ASN A 462 7.40 2.26 -35.40
N ARG A 463 7.59 2.89 -36.58
CA ARG A 463 7.68 2.17 -37.88
C ARG A 463 8.98 1.38 -38.03
N GLU A 464 10.02 1.75 -37.29
CA GLU A 464 11.32 1.06 -37.30
C GLU A 464 11.32 -0.24 -36.47
N ASP A 465 10.23 -0.55 -35.75
CA ASP A 465 10.08 -1.75 -34.92
C ASP A 465 11.27 -1.99 -33.97
N PHE A 466 11.86 -0.93 -33.41
CA PHE A 466 13.03 -1.01 -32.54
C PHE A 466 12.83 -1.82 -31.25
N PHE A 467 11.59 -1.97 -30.78
CA PHE A 467 11.24 -2.67 -29.54
C PHE A 467 10.14 -3.69 -29.79
N GLU A 468 10.26 -4.89 -29.20
CA GLU A 468 9.24 -5.92 -29.42
C GLU A 468 7.95 -5.64 -28.63
N ALA A 469 6.85 -5.49 -29.36
CA ALA A 469 5.51 -5.37 -28.78
C ALA A 469 5.13 -6.53 -27.84
N LYS A 470 5.68 -7.74 -28.03
CA LYS A 470 5.44 -8.90 -27.14
C LYS A 470 6.00 -8.67 -25.73
N GLY A 471 7.24 -8.18 -25.59
CA GLY A 471 7.82 -7.85 -24.28
C GLY A 471 7.00 -6.78 -23.56
N LYS A 472 6.63 -5.70 -24.28
CA LYS A 472 5.79 -4.59 -23.76
C LYS A 472 4.37 -5.06 -23.33
N ARG A 473 3.79 -6.07 -23.98
CA ARG A 473 2.52 -6.71 -23.54
C ARG A 473 2.68 -7.53 -22.25
N TYR A 474 3.74 -8.34 -22.17
CA TYR A 474 4.03 -9.13 -20.96
C TYR A 474 4.43 -8.26 -19.76
N GLN A 475 5.10 -7.12 -19.98
CA GLN A 475 5.29 -6.07 -18.96
C GLN A 475 3.94 -5.66 -18.36
N GLY A 476 2.97 -5.31 -19.21
CA GLY A 476 1.62 -4.93 -18.77
C GLY A 476 0.95 -6.04 -17.94
N TYR A 477 0.96 -7.29 -18.42
CA TYR A 477 0.38 -8.41 -17.69
C TYR A 477 1.05 -8.64 -16.32
N LEU A 478 2.39 -8.55 -16.22
CA LEU A 478 3.10 -8.73 -14.96
C LEU A 478 2.87 -7.59 -13.97
N ILE A 479 2.81 -6.33 -14.42
CA ILE A 479 2.51 -5.18 -13.57
C ILE A 479 1.07 -5.24 -13.06
N THR A 480 0.09 -5.55 -13.92
CA THR A 480 -1.31 -5.73 -13.49
C THR A 480 -1.44 -6.88 -12.50
N LEU A 481 -0.77 -8.02 -12.74
CA LEU A 481 -0.78 -9.16 -11.83
C LEU A 481 -0.12 -8.83 -10.49
N ALA A 482 0.99 -8.09 -10.48
CA ALA A 482 1.64 -7.62 -9.26
C ALA A 482 0.67 -6.81 -8.37
N VAL A 483 -0.05 -5.85 -8.95
CA VAL A 483 -1.02 -5.03 -8.21
C VAL A 483 -2.20 -5.87 -7.71
N VAL A 484 -2.72 -6.79 -8.54
CA VAL A 484 -3.79 -7.72 -8.11
C VAL A 484 -3.35 -8.61 -6.95
N VAL A 485 -2.14 -9.17 -6.98
CA VAL A 485 -1.59 -10.00 -5.88
C VAL A 485 -1.39 -9.19 -4.61
N ALA A 486 -0.86 -7.96 -4.71
CA ALA A 486 -0.69 -7.08 -3.55
C ALA A 486 -2.03 -6.73 -2.89
N VAL A 487 -3.03 -6.32 -3.69
CA VAL A 487 -4.35 -5.94 -3.17
C VAL A 487 -5.13 -7.14 -2.64
N ALA A 488 -5.02 -8.31 -3.28
CA ALA A 488 -5.57 -9.55 -2.73
C ALA A 488 -4.95 -9.90 -1.37
N GLY A 489 -3.63 -9.70 -1.21
CA GLY A 489 -2.93 -9.92 0.07
C GLY A 489 -3.42 -9.01 1.20
N VAL A 490 -3.60 -7.71 0.91
CA VAL A 490 -4.16 -6.76 1.88
C VAL A 490 -5.63 -7.07 2.18
N ALA A 491 -6.44 -7.37 1.17
CA ALA A 491 -7.85 -7.71 1.35
C ALA A 491 -8.04 -8.99 2.18
N ILE A 492 -7.22 -10.03 1.95
CA ILE A 492 -7.24 -11.26 2.76
C ILE A 492 -6.84 -10.97 4.22
N TRP A 493 -5.82 -10.13 4.44
CA TRP A 493 -5.44 -9.74 5.80
C TRP A 493 -6.57 -9.00 6.53
N LEU A 494 -7.22 -8.02 5.89
CA LEU A 494 -8.30 -7.24 6.49
C LEU A 494 -9.61 -8.04 6.67
N LEU A 495 -9.99 -8.87 5.70
CA LEU A 495 -11.27 -9.61 5.74
C LEU A 495 -11.21 -10.89 6.59
N MET A 496 -10.03 -11.47 6.81
CA MET A 496 -9.85 -12.72 7.55
C MET A 496 -9.01 -12.55 8.83
N SER A 497 -8.62 -11.32 9.17
CA SER A 497 -7.67 -10.97 10.26
C SER A 497 -6.36 -11.80 10.24
N ASN A 498 -5.97 -12.34 9.09
CA ASN A 498 -4.88 -13.29 8.94
C ASN A 498 -3.76 -12.70 8.08
N PHE A 499 -2.67 -12.29 8.71
CA PHE A 499 -1.52 -11.68 8.03
C PHE A 499 -0.57 -12.69 7.37
N ILE A 500 -0.71 -14.00 7.62
CA ILE A 500 0.23 -15.01 7.12
C ILE A 500 0.30 -15.06 5.58
N PRO A 501 -0.81 -15.01 4.81
CA PRO A 501 -0.76 -14.96 3.35
C PRO A 501 -0.03 -13.73 2.79
N LEU A 502 -0.05 -12.60 3.53
CA LEU A 502 0.59 -11.34 3.13
C LEU A 502 2.12 -11.47 3.06
N ILE A 503 2.71 -12.30 3.94
CA ILE A 503 4.16 -12.62 3.98
C ILE A 503 4.65 -13.17 2.62
N PHE A 504 3.82 -13.90 1.88
CA PHE A 504 4.19 -14.48 0.59
C PHE A 504 3.72 -13.62 -0.60
N MET A 505 2.54 -13.00 -0.50
CA MET A 505 1.97 -12.23 -1.59
C MET A 505 2.70 -10.90 -1.84
N ILE A 506 3.14 -10.17 -0.81
CA ILE A 506 3.83 -8.89 -1.02
C ILE A 506 5.20 -9.06 -1.70
N PRO A 507 6.10 -9.97 -1.25
CA PRO A 507 7.34 -10.26 -1.99
C PRO A 507 7.09 -10.77 -3.41
N THR A 508 6.02 -11.53 -3.62
CA THR A 508 5.62 -12.00 -4.96
C THR A 508 5.20 -10.85 -5.86
N ALA A 509 4.38 -9.92 -5.37
CA ALA A 509 4.00 -8.72 -6.11
C ALA A 509 5.23 -7.87 -6.49
N ILE A 510 6.15 -7.67 -5.55
CA ILE A 510 7.42 -6.97 -5.81
C ILE A 510 8.23 -7.69 -6.89
N ALA A 511 8.40 -9.02 -6.78
CA ALA A 511 9.13 -9.80 -7.77
C ALA A 511 8.50 -9.74 -9.17
N LEU A 512 7.17 -9.83 -9.26
CA LEU A 512 6.43 -9.68 -10.52
C LEU A 512 6.60 -8.28 -11.12
N GLY A 513 6.56 -7.22 -10.29
CA GLY A 513 6.81 -5.85 -10.72
C GLY A 513 8.24 -5.62 -11.24
N VAL A 514 9.24 -6.14 -10.51
CA VAL A 514 10.66 -6.07 -10.92
C VAL A 514 10.88 -6.82 -12.24
N ILE A 515 10.43 -8.08 -12.35
CA ILE A 515 10.54 -8.86 -13.59
C ILE A 515 9.80 -8.14 -14.74
N GLY A 516 8.60 -7.61 -14.47
CA GLY A 516 7.81 -6.82 -15.40
C GLY A 516 8.55 -5.60 -15.94
N ASN A 517 9.29 -4.88 -15.09
CA ASN A 517 10.10 -3.73 -15.49
C ASN A 517 11.22 -4.09 -16.49
N TYR A 518 11.79 -5.31 -16.39
CA TYR A 518 12.82 -5.83 -17.31
C TYR A 518 12.26 -6.63 -18.50
N MET A 519 10.93 -6.66 -18.71
CA MET A 519 10.32 -7.32 -19.88
C MET A 519 10.44 -6.59 -21.23
N PRO A 520 10.52 -5.24 -21.33
CA PRO A 520 10.77 -4.59 -22.60
C PRO A 520 12.13 -5.00 -23.16
N ARG A 521 12.18 -5.36 -24.45
CA ARG A 521 13.43 -5.67 -25.15
C ARG A 521 13.48 -5.02 -26.52
N ARG A 522 14.69 -4.70 -26.97
CA ARG A 522 14.96 -4.31 -28.35
C ARG A 522 14.67 -5.47 -29.31
N SER A 523 14.23 -5.14 -30.52
CA SER A 523 14.19 -6.07 -31.64
C SER A 523 15.60 -6.39 -32.15
N VAL A 524 15.73 -7.34 -33.08
CA VAL A 524 17.03 -7.65 -33.70
C VAL A 524 17.62 -6.41 -34.39
N LYS A 525 16.81 -5.65 -35.15
CA LYS A 525 17.23 -4.37 -35.77
C LYS A 525 17.67 -3.35 -34.71
N GLY A 526 16.82 -3.08 -33.72
CA GLY A 526 17.14 -2.10 -32.66
C GLY A 526 18.38 -2.45 -31.85
N ASN A 527 18.61 -3.74 -31.60
CA ASN A 527 19.80 -4.22 -30.88
C ASN A 527 21.09 -4.07 -31.71
N GLU A 528 21.04 -4.40 -33.00
CA GLU A 528 22.17 -4.23 -33.93
C GLU A 528 22.55 -2.76 -34.09
N LEU A 529 21.57 -1.88 -34.30
CA LEU A 529 21.79 -0.44 -34.40
C LEU A 529 22.32 0.15 -33.09
N THR A 530 21.89 -0.37 -31.94
CA THR A 530 22.47 0.02 -30.64
C THR A 530 23.93 -0.41 -30.53
N ALA A 531 24.29 -1.61 -31.01
CA ALA A 531 25.67 -2.08 -31.01
C ALA A 531 26.58 -1.20 -31.89
N LYS A 532 26.14 -0.88 -33.12
CA LYS A 532 26.83 0.09 -33.98
C LYS A 532 26.92 1.48 -33.36
N SER A 533 25.85 1.98 -32.73
CA SER A 533 25.83 3.28 -32.05
C SER A 533 26.84 3.34 -30.89
N LYS A 534 26.97 2.27 -30.10
CA LYS A 534 28.01 2.16 -29.06
C LYS A 534 29.41 2.21 -29.65
N ALA A 535 29.65 1.48 -30.74
CA ALA A 535 30.96 1.43 -31.38
C ALA A 535 31.31 2.72 -32.14
N LEU A 536 30.33 3.45 -32.67
CA LEU A 536 30.50 4.81 -33.20
C LEU A 536 30.83 5.79 -32.06
N ARG A 537 30.10 5.72 -30.93
CA ARG A 537 30.41 6.51 -29.73
C ARG A 537 31.84 6.29 -29.26
N ASN A 538 32.29 5.04 -29.17
CA ASN A 538 33.67 4.71 -28.78
C ASN A 538 34.68 5.25 -29.79
N TRP A 539 34.41 5.13 -31.10
CA TRP A 539 35.31 5.70 -32.11
C TRP A 539 35.41 7.23 -31.97
N LEU A 540 34.29 7.93 -31.76
CA LEU A 540 34.24 9.37 -31.54
C LEU A 540 34.94 9.83 -30.25
N THR A 541 35.15 8.96 -29.27
CA THR A 541 35.89 9.27 -28.03
C THR A 541 37.37 8.91 -28.08
N ASP A 542 37.78 8.04 -29.02
CA ASP A 542 39.07 7.37 -28.96
C ASP A 542 39.92 7.58 -30.24
N PHE A 543 39.37 8.16 -31.31
CA PHE A 543 40.00 8.22 -32.64
C PHE A 543 41.38 8.89 -32.67
N SER A 544 41.68 9.83 -31.77
CA SER A 544 43.00 10.46 -31.68
C SER A 544 44.09 9.57 -31.09
N SER A 545 43.70 8.45 -30.45
CA SER A 545 44.58 7.42 -29.90
C SER A 545 44.75 6.21 -30.83
N LEU A 546 43.96 6.14 -31.90
CA LEU A 546 44.09 5.13 -32.94
C LEU A 546 45.14 5.60 -33.95
N ASP A 547 46.02 4.71 -34.40
CA ASP A 547 47.01 4.95 -35.48
C ASP A 547 46.34 5.03 -36.88
N GLU A 548 45.19 5.70 -36.96
CA GLU A 548 44.36 5.81 -38.16
C GLU A 548 44.12 7.28 -38.52
N ARG A 549 44.23 7.62 -39.81
CA ARG A 549 43.96 8.99 -40.29
C ARG A 549 42.46 9.26 -40.25
N PRO A 550 41.98 10.26 -39.49
CA PRO A 550 40.55 10.59 -39.48
C PRO A 550 40.13 11.28 -40.79
N PRO A 551 38.82 11.34 -41.10
CA PRO A 551 38.33 12.03 -42.30
C PRO A 551 38.71 13.51 -42.31
N THR A 552 39.17 14.05 -43.45
CA THR A 552 39.52 15.47 -43.59
C THR A 552 38.37 16.34 -44.12
N ASP A 553 37.16 15.78 -44.27
CA ASP A 553 35.99 16.48 -44.80
C ASP A 553 35.11 17.00 -43.65
N VAL A 554 34.92 18.32 -43.61
CA VAL A 554 34.06 19.03 -42.65
C VAL A 554 32.60 18.54 -42.72
N LYS A 555 32.14 18.09 -43.90
CA LYS A 555 30.79 17.56 -44.11
C LYS A 555 30.60 16.22 -43.39
N VAL A 556 31.56 15.30 -43.53
CA VAL A 556 31.54 13.98 -42.85
C VAL A 556 31.53 14.16 -41.34
N TRP A 557 32.35 15.08 -40.81
CA TRP A 557 32.32 15.43 -39.39
C TRP A 557 30.99 16.02 -38.94
N GLY A 558 30.32 16.81 -39.78
CA GLY A 558 28.98 17.31 -39.49
C GLY A 558 27.98 16.19 -39.20
N GLU A 559 27.97 15.12 -40.01
CA GLU A 559 27.06 13.99 -39.79
C GLU A 559 27.37 13.29 -38.46
N PHE A 560 28.65 13.02 -38.19
CA PHE A 560 29.10 12.43 -36.93
C PHE A 560 28.81 13.30 -35.70
N MET A 561 28.82 14.63 -35.82
CA MET A 561 28.52 15.53 -34.69
C MET A 561 27.06 15.47 -34.25
N VAL A 562 26.11 15.15 -35.16
CA VAL A 562 24.71 14.86 -34.77
C VAL A 562 24.65 13.66 -33.80
N TYR A 563 25.38 12.59 -34.12
CA TYR A 563 25.45 11.39 -33.28
C TYR A 563 26.28 11.61 -32.01
N ALA A 564 27.39 12.37 -32.08
CA ALA A 564 28.20 12.72 -30.93
C ALA A 564 27.38 13.49 -29.87
N TYR A 565 26.50 14.40 -30.30
CA TYR A 565 25.55 15.09 -29.44
C TYR A 565 24.52 14.11 -28.83
N LEU A 566 23.87 13.29 -29.64
CA LEU A 566 22.91 12.27 -29.18
C LEU A 566 23.49 11.27 -28.17
N PHE A 567 24.78 10.97 -28.26
CA PHE A 567 25.49 10.05 -27.36
C PHE A 567 26.15 10.74 -26.16
N GLY A 568 26.08 12.08 -26.06
CA GLY A 568 26.66 12.87 -24.98
C GLY A 568 28.19 12.94 -25.00
N VAL A 569 28.82 12.90 -26.18
CA VAL A 569 30.29 12.92 -26.36
C VAL A 569 30.79 14.04 -27.28
N ALA A 570 29.92 14.97 -27.71
CA ALA A 570 30.27 16.07 -28.64
C ALA A 570 31.47 16.91 -28.18
N ASP A 571 31.48 17.42 -26.94
CA ASP A 571 32.60 18.22 -26.42
C ASP A 571 33.94 17.45 -26.43
N GLN A 572 33.92 16.15 -26.15
CA GLN A 572 35.11 15.31 -26.17
C GLN A 572 35.62 15.11 -27.60
N ALA A 573 34.71 14.77 -28.52
CA ALA A 573 35.03 14.56 -29.93
C ALA A 573 35.60 15.85 -30.56
N ILE A 574 34.99 17.02 -30.30
CA ILE A 574 35.47 18.31 -30.83
C ILE A 574 36.83 18.70 -30.24
N LYS A 575 37.08 18.51 -28.93
CA LYS A 575 38.40 18.79 -28.33
C LYS A 575 39.51 17.93 -28.92
N GLN A 576 39.22 16.65 -29.17
CA GLN A 576 40.16 15.77 -29.87
C GLN A 576 40.33 16.18 -31.34
N LEU A 577 39.26 16.61 -32.00
CA LEU A 577 39.28 17.06 -33.39
C LEU A 577 40.13 18.32 -33.57
N GLN A 578 39.98 19.31 -32.68
CA GLN A 578 40.81 20.53 -32.62
C GLN A 578 42.30 20.20 -32.43
N THR A 579 42.60 19.21 -31.59
CA THR A 579 43.99 18.80 -31.30
C THR A 579 44.61 18.03 -32.48
N THR A 580 43.82 17.16 -33.13
CA THR A 580 44.31 16.22 -34.15
C THR A 580 44.32 16.84 -35.56
N MET A 581 43.37 17.76 -35.83
CA MET A 581 43.17 18.38 -37.14
C MET A 581 42.78 19.87 -36.99
N PRO A 582 43.70 20.72 -36.47
CA PRO A 582 43.44 22.16 -36.29
C PRO A 582 43.04 22.86 -37.60
N GLN A 583 43.53 22.38 -38.75
CA GLN A 583 43.20 22.92 -40.07
C GLN A 583 41.70 22.88 -40.43
N LEU A 584 40.88 22.06 -39.76
CA LEU A 584 39.42 22.07 -39.96
C LEU A 584 38.71 23.26 -39.27
N PHE A 585 39.47 24.02 -38.46
CA PHE A 585 39.02 25.20 -37.71
C PHE A 585 39.75 26.47 -38.19
N GLU A 586 40.64 26.37 -39.18
CA GLU A 586 41.39 27.49 -39.75
C GLU A 586 40.62 28.19 -40.87
N TYR A 587 40.80 29.50 -40.96
CA TYR A 587 40.08 30.37 -41.89
C TYR A 587 40.75 30.37 -43.28
N ASP A 588 40.10 29.76 -44.27
CA ASP A 588 40.55 29.69 -45.67
C ASP A 588 40.25 30.96 -46.50
N GLY A 589 39.41 31.88 -46.00
CA GLY A 589 39.11 33.16 -46.67
C GLY A 589 38.32 33.07 -47.98
N SER A 590 38.03 31.87 -48.48
CA SER A 590 37.26 31.63 -49.71
C SER A 590 35.74 31.83 -49.57
N MET A 591 35.20 31.83 -48.34
CA MET A 591 33.76 31.93 -48.04
C MET A 591 33.36 33.12 -47.16
N GLY A 592 34.11 34.22 -47.20
CA GLY A 592 33.79 35.45 -46.45
C GLY A 592 34.14 35.41 -44.96
N MET A 593 34.06 36.57 -44.31
CA MET A 593 34.79 36.91 -43.06
C MET A 593 34.36 36.16 -41.77
N THR A 594 33.47 35.16 -41.84
CA THR A 594 32.95 34.45 -40.65
C THR A 594 32.58 32.97 -40.91
N TYR A 595 33.31 32.24 -41.76
CA TYR A 595 33.03 30.80 -41.93
C TYR A 595 33.53 29.97 -40.74
N MET A 596 32.61 29.51 -39.89
CA MET A 596 32.83 28.53 -38.83
C MET A 596 31.97 27.29 -39.15
N PRO A 597 32.48 26.05 -39.02
CA PRO A 597 31.67 24.84 -39.20
C PRO A 597 30.45 24.85 -38.27
N TRP A 598 29.25 24.59 -38.78
CA TRP A 598 27.99 24.75 -38.03
C TRP A 598 27.95 23.97 -36.71
N TRP A 599 28.65 22.84 -36.65
CA TRP A 599 28.71 21.96 -35.49
C TRP A 599 29.59 22.51 -34.36
N PHE A 600 30.46 23.49 -34.63
CA PHE A 600 31.27 24.18 -33.61
C PHE A 600 30.38 24.88 -32.58
N TRP A 601 29.28 25.48 -33.04
CA TRP A 601 28.30 26.18 -32.21
C TRP A 601 27.58 25.28 -31.19
N TYR A 602 27.70 23.96 -31.31
CA TYR A 602 27.08 22.96 -30.43
C TYR A 602 28.02 22.47 -29.31
N THR A 603 29.16 23.13 -29.09
CA THR A 603 30.07 22.85 -27.96
C THR A 603 30.46 24.13 -27.22
N GLY A 604 30.81 23.99 -25.94
CA GLY A 604 31.16 25.13 -25.09
C GLY A 604 32.57 25.66 -25.38
N GLY A 605 32.69 26.80 -26.05
CA GLY A 605 33.98 27.43 -26.38
C GLY A 605 33.86 28.88 -26.85
N HIS A 606 34.90 29.67 -26.60
CA HIS A 606 34.89 31.13 -26.78
C HIS A 606 34.58 31.56 -28.22
N THR A 607 33.67 32.53 -28.37
CA THR A 607 33.53 33.28 -29.62
C THR A 607 34.75 34.19 -29.84
N ALA A 608 35.00 34.61 -31.09
CA ALA A 608 36.07 35.53 -31.44
C ALA A 608 35.98 36.91 -30.75
N ALA A 609 34.88 37.22 -30.06
CA ALA A 609 34.63 38.45 -29.31
C ALA A 609 34.89 38.33 -27.79
N GLY A 610 35.36 37.19 -27.29
CA GLY A 610 35.76 37.02 -25.88
C GLY A 610 34.63 36.85 -24.87
N ALA A 611 33.37 37.00 -25.26
CA ALA A 611 32.21 36.63 -24.45
C ALA A 611 31.95 35.12 -24.53
N ALA A 612 31.77 34.48 -23.38
CA ALA A 612 31.40 33.07 -23.28
C ALA A 612 29.87 32.92 -23.39
N MET A 613 29.38 32.64 -24.59
CA MET A 613 27.99 32.22 -24.81
C MET A 613 27.81 30.71 -24.53
N PRO A 614 26.63 30.28 -24.06
CA PRO A 614 26.25 28.86 -24.07
C PRO A 614 26.24 28.28 -25.48
N SER A 615 26.31 26.95 -25.61
CA SER A 615 26.16 26.32 -26.92
C SER A 615 24.74 26.50 -27.46
N VAL A 616 24.58 26.37 -28.78
CA VAL A 616 23.26 26.34 -29.46
C VAL A 616 22.37 25.26 -28.86
N GLY A 617 22.94 24.10 -28.50
CA GLY A 617 22.21 23.00 -27.86
C GLY A 617 21.66 23.38 -26.49
N ASP A 618 22.50 23.97 -25.63
CA ASP A 618 22.11 24.39 -24.27
C ASP A 618 21.07 25.51 -24.30
N MET A 619 21.27 26.49 -25.17
CA MET A 619 20.40 27.65 -25.29
C MET A 619 19.04 27.26 -25.87
N LEU A 620 19.00 26.37 -26.88
CA LEU A 620 17.75 25.81 -27.42
C LEU A 620 17.02 24.96 -26.38
N HIS A 621 17.73 24.05 -25.70
CA HIS A 621 17.17 23.21 -24.66
C HIS A 621 16.54 24.06 -23.55
N THR A 622 17.28 25.06 -23.06
CA THR A 622 16.82 26.00 -22.03
C THR A 622 15.59 26.78 -22.50
N SER A 623 15.59 27.26 -23.74
CA SER A 623 14.48 28.02 -24.31
C SER A 623 13.22 27.15 -24.44
N MET A 624 13.33 25.99 -25.09
CA MET A 624 12.22 25.05 -25.29
C MET A 624 11.66 24.50 -23.96
N ALA A 625 12.53 24.11 -23.03
CA ALA A 625 12.11 23.56 -21.74
C ALA A 625 11.38 24.62 -20.89
N ASN A 626 11.93 25.83 -20.79
CA ASN A 626 11.31 26.92 -20.04
C ASN A 626 9.96 27.32 -20.65
N THR A 627 9.89 27.55 -21.96
CA THR A 627 8.63 27.90 -22.65
C THR A 627 7.58 26.80 -22.49
N MET A 628 7.96 25.52 -22.59
CA MET A 628 7.04 24.40 -22.38
C MET A 628 6.50 24.36 -20.93
N SER A 629 7.36 24.63 -19.94
CA SER A 629 6.95 24.65 -18.52
C SER A 629 6.02 25.83 -18.20
N THR A 630 6.32 27.03 -18.70
CA THR A 630 5.50 28.24 -18.54
C THR A 630 4.12 28.05 -19.18
N ALA A 631 4.08 27.50 -20.39
CA ALA A 631 2.83 27.23 -21.09
C ALA A 631 1.95 26.19 -20.35
N GLN A 632 2.55 25.13 -19.80
CA GLN A 632 1.82 24.12 -19.02
C GLN A 632 1.30 24.68 -17.67
N ALA A 633 2.07 25.53 -17.01
CA ALA A 633 1.63 26.19 -15.77
C ALA A 633 0.41 27.10 -16.02
N ALA A 634 0.40 27.87 -17.12
CA ALA A 634 -0.73 28.69 -17.52
C ALA A 634 -2.03 27.90 -17.78
N ILE A 635 -1.91 26.69 -18.36
CA ILE A 635 -3.06 25.79 -18.61
C ILE A 635 -3.58 25.17 -17.32
N SER A 636 -2.70 24.86 -16.36
CA SER A 636 -3.03 24.10 -15.15
C SER A 636 -3.81 24.92 -14.10
N GLY A 637 -3.71 26.25 -14.12
CA GLY A 637 -4.40 27.14 -13.17
C GLY A 637 -5.90 27.31 -13.40
N ALA A 638 -6.49 26.63 -14.38
CA ALA A 638 -7.85 26.91 -14.88
C ALA A 638 -8.95 25.93 -14.40
N SER A 639 -8.64 24.92 -13.58
CA SER A 639 -9.65 23.92 -13.17
C SER A 639 -9.40 23.29 -11.80
N GLY A 640 -10.35 23.47 -10.86
CA GLY A 640 -10.41 22.70 -9.61
C GLY A 640 -11.67 23.01 -8.80
N ASP A 641 -12.33 21.98 -8.27
CA ASP A 641 -13.45 22.09 -7.31
C ASP A 641 -13.61 20.79 -6.47
N PHE A 642 -14.30 20.88 -5.33
CA PHE A 642 -14.24 19.94 -4.18
C PHE A 642 -15.58 19.20 -3.84
N SER A 643 -15.57 18.45 -2.71
CA SER A 643 -16.73 17.92 -1.91
C SER A 643 -17.20 16.47 -2.19
N SER A 644 -17.88 15.70 -1.29
CA SER A 644 -18.00 15.66 0.19
C SER A 644 -18.83 14.42 0.65
N GLY A 645 -18.75 14.01 1.93
CA GLY A 645 -19.91 13.49 2.71
C GLY A 645 -20.15 11.97 2.98
N GLY A 646 -19.93 11.52 4.24
CA GLY A 646 -20.93 10.88 5.14
C GLY A 646 -21.32 9.37 5.11
N GLY A 647 -21.30 8.69 6.29
CA GLY A 647 -22.39 7.76 6.72
C GLY A 647 -22.10 6.31 7.25
N PHE A 648 -22.24 6.10 8.57
CA PHE A 648 -22.80 4.93 9.35
C PHE A 648 -22.51 3.42 9.06
N GLY A 649 -21.96 2.67 10.06
CA GLY A 649 -22.69 1.62 10.82
C GLY A 649 -22.51 0.07 10.62
N GLY A 650 -21.80 -0.61 11.56
CA GLY A 650 -22.22 -1.84 12.32
C GLY A 650 -22.07 -3.31 11.77
N GLY A 651 -21.70 -4.28 12.65
CA GLY A 651 -22.06 -5.73 12.52
C GLY A 651 -21.07 -6.82 13.03
N PHE A 652 -21.54 -7.74 13.90
CA PHE A 652 -20.87 -9.00 14.38
C PHE A 652 -21.44 -10.27 13.62
N SER A 653 -21.23 -11.57 13.93
CA SER A 653 -20.71 -12.37 15.08
C SER A 653 -20.40 -13.85 14.67
N GLY A 654 -19.81 -14.69 15.56
CA GLY A 654 -20.06 -16.16 15.58
C GLY A 654 -18.89 -17.07 16.05
N GLY A 655 -19.03 -17.91 17.08
CA GLY A 655 -20.16 -18.12 18.02
C GLY A 655 -19.95 -19.31 18.98
N GLY A 656 -21.00 -19.72 19.71
CA GLY A 656 -21.07 -21.00 20.44
C GLY A 656 -20.81 -20.98 21.95
N GLY A 657 -21.72 -20.40 22.74
CA GLY A 657 -21.75 -20.51 24.21
C GLY A 657 -23.18 -20.81 24.69
N GLY A 658 -23.31 -21.44 25.86
CA GLY A 658 -24.58 -21.99 26.35
C GLY A 658 -24.72 -22.12 27.86
N GLY A 659 -23.68 -21.77 28.63
CA GLY A 659 -23.74 -21.69 30.08
C GLY A 659 -24.54 -20.49 30.57
N PHE A 660 -24.85 -20.47 31.86
CA PHE A 660 -25.43 -19.28 32.49
C PHE A 660 -24.37 -18.21 32.68
N GLY A 661 -24.72 -16.94 32.62
CA GLY A 661 -23.79 -15.83 32.82
C GLY A 661 -24.14 -14.64 31.94
N GLY A 662 -23.49 -13.51 32.22
CA GLY A 662 -23.75 -12.27 31.50
C GLY A 662 -22.67 -11.24 31.79
N GLY A 663 -22.88 -10.06 31.22
CA GLY A 663 -21.89 -9.00 31.23
C GLY A 663 -22.17 -7.92 32.26
N GLY A 664 -21.50 -6.80 32.06
CA GLY A 664 -21.58 -5.64 32.92
C GLY A 664 -21.10 -4.38 32.21
N GLY A 665 -21.21 -3.26 32.90
CA GLY A 665 -20.78 -1.97 32.39
C GLY A 665 -20.48 -0.99 33.51
N ALA A 666 -19.98 0.19 33.13
CA ALA A 666 -19.83 1.34 34.01
C ALA A 666 -20.51 2.58 33.40
N ARG A 667 -21.01 3.50 34.23
CA ARG A 667 -21.66 4.74 33.78
C ARG A 667 -21.52 5.92 34.73
#